data_AF-A0A6S4QDQ7-F1
#
_entry.id   AF-A0A6S4QDQ7-F1
#
_cell.length_a   1.000
_cell.length_b   1.000
_cell.length_c   1.000
_cell.angle_alpha   90.00
_cell.angle_beta   90.00
_cell.angle_gamma   90.00
#
_symmetry.space_group_name_H-M   'P 1'
#
loop_
_entity.id
_entity.type
_entity.pdbx_description
1 polymer ?
#
loop_
_entity_poly.entity_id
_entity_poly.type
_entity_poly.pdbx_seq_one_letter_code
_entity_poly.pdbx_strand_id
1 'polypeptide(L)'
;MWKWIENKLEAVIFSKIWVRWVLSIVVLVLLGSGVKVLIDLFRNRHYVAEVNPYEKTVTKYKFEKDADLTKLGSAPVLSEEAFGFENIDEYYDLIAKEYEIEDFSYWDTETKQGSFSIKNQETKDAPAAVQNPLTFDTELVQLAGDLKNLKTLRRFSGYSEDEVTAEAEANDDEIALLLDKEAAKEDAIDLDVYFDEKYIRKQYSSRDIFTPIPRNKFYTSPVPNNRASNTTSALNRLKLVLDKDQYYSHDLVRVNLISDQRININDLKVYLRRGKYLIANVGGAHDIFFKYRKNTIFTTVTPGYNPSPGVYHVVIRSKADPDWKGLEKSFVLKRRKVPSIPKGFGIVNLEYTTFLGSKQIIRPSGTYGDYRALIEWINYTESDALWMLVAQTIGWDRGITPETPWKASGIRNLNLLAPVTEDNDVLLGGYIMCYYTPGNGKNRAGYNASLGYTATTDSLLDTRHISLTDPKRYRDILEMAKDLQANPYVDYIGFDFIRTGRADGYEMAEKFTEEMNVRVPADFYNYPKVEQTKWLARRIENLSNKSLILKWRWWRAHLVAQIINSVIVEGNITKPTWVFTLGWRHGQEHGQDPIMFFDAGVRIDAVMLYEASRVQFSNLMKQWNYYMRNNQNNLVIGNAVDTRFLDSLHGIPALEYVYRTKEGYRKIYRSGLAKGIFAHDLSRALWSSKRGYHVSEWALIHGHSLSAYRHEVGVIPYEAEITFNEDNKTGKITITNTSAQALKDMKITFSPTPSWQQLDDNIPDKFSLAAKEVKEFVFKAQLAPNAASKNAILGYYADSPQFPKYFFFTMRQTSPKLQQFLTYK
;
A
#
# COMPACT_ATOMS: atom_id res chain seq x y z
N MET A 1 78.08 -49.57 -34.13
CA MET A 1 77.46 -50.68 -33.38
C MET A 1 76.96 -50.24 -32.00
N TRP A 2 77.76 -49.54 -31.18
CA TRP A 2 77.31 -49.12 -29.84
C TRP A 2 76.09 -48.18 -29.85
N LYS A 3 76.13 -47.14 -30.70
CA LYS A 3 74.98 -46.23 -30.96
C LYS A 3 73.70 -46.91 -31.47
N TRP A 4 73.82 -48.09 -32.09
CA TRP A 4 72.64 -48.83 -32.57
C TRP A 4 71.97 -49.62 -31.44
N ILE A 5 72.75 -50.06 -30.45
CA ILE A 5 72.24 -50.76 -29.28
C ILE A 5 71.63 -49.76 -28.27
N GLU A 6 72.22 -48.56 -28.10
CA GLU A 6 71.59 -47.47 -27.32
C GLU A 6 70.19 -47.10 -27.84
N ASN A 7 70.07 -46.87 -29.16
CA ASN A 7 68.79 -46.49 -29.76
C ASN A 7 67.71 -47.59 -29.68
N LYS A 8 68.10 -48.88 -29.61
CA LYS A 8 67.13 -49.97 -29.41
C LYS A 8 66.77 -50.20 -27.94
N LEU A 9 67.66 -49.90 -27.00
CA LEU A 9 67.36 -49.99 -25.57
C LEU A 9 66.42 -48.87 -25.10
N GLU A 10 66.56 -47.65 -25.63
CA GLU A 10 65.62 -46.55 -25.33
C GLU A 10 64.20 -46.83 -25.84
N ALA A 11 64.05 -47.44 -27.01
CA ALA A 11 62.73 -47.77 -27.58
C ALA A 11 61.97 -48.86 -26.79
N VAL A 12 62.68 -49.79 -26.15
CA VAL A 12 62.07 -50.86 -25.33
C VAL A 12 61.75 -50.36 -23.92
N ILE A 13 62.50 -49.40 -23.38
CA ILE A 13 62.20 -48.78 -22.09
C ILE A 13 61.02 -47.81 -22.23
N PHE A 14 60.94 -47.04 -23.32
CA PHE A 14 59.81 -46.15 -23.57
C PHE A 14 58.50 -46.92 -23.72
N SER A 15 58.45 -48.07 -24.42
CA SER A 15 57.20 -48.81 -24.59
C SER A 15 56.67 -49.42 -23.29
N LYS A 16 57.55 -49.85 -22.37
CA LYS A 16 57.12 -50.38 -21.06
C LYS A 16 56.64 -49.29 -20.10
N ILE A 17 57.24 -48.10 -20.15
CA ILE A 17 56.81 -46.95 -19.36
C ILE A 17 55.48 -46.43 -19.90
N TRP A 18 55.32 -46.36 -21.22
CA TRP A 18 54.08 -45.86 -21.85
C TRP A 18 52.89 -46.78 -21.59
N VAL A 19 53.07 -48.11 -21.68
CA VAL A 19 52.01 -49.08 -21.35
C VAL A 19 51.60 -49.00 -19.87
N ARG A 20 52.55 -48.81 -18.95
CA ARG A 20 52.25 -48.60 -17.52
C ARG A 20 51.52 -47.27 -17.27
N TRP A 21 51.89 -46.20 -17.97
CA TRP A 21 51.21 -44.92 -17.87
C TRP A 21 49.78 -44.98 -18.39
N VAL A 22 49.55 -45.64 -19.53
CA VAL A 22 48.20 -45.80 -20.09
C VAL A 22 47.33 -46.68 -19.19
N LEU A 23 47.86 -47.79 -18.65
CA LEU A 23 47.12 -48.63 -17.70
C LEU A 23 46.78 -47.89 -16.40
N SER A 24 47.70 -47.08 -15.87
CA SER A 24 47.44 -46.24 -14.69
C SER A 24 46.39 -45.17 -14.97
N ILE A 25 46.39 -44.56 -16.17
CA ILE A 25 45.37 -43.59 -16.58
C ILE A 25 44.01 -44.27 -16.75
N VAL A 26 43.94 -45.45 -17.37
CA VAL A 26 42.68 -46.20 -17.51
C VAL A 26 42.11 -46.62 -16.16
N VAL A 27 42.97 -47.07 -15.23
CA VAL A 27 42.54 -47.40 -13.85
C VAL A 27 42.11 -46.14 -13.09
N LEU A 28 42.80 -45.01 -13.24
CA LEU A 28 42.40 -43.72 -12.64
C LEU A 28 41.10 -43.16 -13.24
N VAL A 29 40.85 -43.37 -14.53
CA VAL A 29 39.59 -42.96 -15.19
C VAL A 29 38.43 -43.86 -14.75
N LEU A 30 38.65 -45.17 -14.62
CA LEU A 30 37.64 -46.12 -14.12
C LEU A 30 37.34 -45.94 -12.62
N LEU A 31 38.37 -45.68 -11.80
CA LEU A 31 38.19 -45.31 -10.39
C LEU A 31 37.56 -43.93 -10.24
N GLY A 32 37.93 -42.95 -11.08
CA GLY A 32 37.35 -41.60 -11.06
C GLY A 32 35.89 -41.56 -11.48
N SER A 33 35.48 -42.41 -12.44
CA SER A 33 34.07 -42.55 -12.83
C SER A 33 33.25 -43.36 -11.82
N GLY A 34 33.83 -44.41 -11.22
CA GLY A 34 33.21 -45.12 -10.08
C GLY A 34 33.03 -44.25 -8.84
N VAL A 35 34.02 -43.41 -8.53
CA VAL A 35 33.97 -42.43 -7.44
C VAL A 35 33.01 -41.28 -7.77
N LYS A 36 32.91 -40.83 -9.01
CA LYS A 36 31.91 -39.82 -9.41
C LYS A 36 30.48 -40.35 -9.34
N VAL A 37 30.26 -41.62 -9.71
CA VAL A 37 28.94 -42.27 -9.57
C VAL A 37 28.59 -42.52 -8.10
N LEU A 38 29.54 -42.94 -7.25
CA LEU A 38 29.35 -43.07 -5.80
C LEU A 38 29.15 -41.71 -5.12
N ILE A 39 29.92 -40.68 -5.50
CA ILE A 39 29.79 -39.31 -5.00
C ILE A 39 28.46 -38.71 -5.48
N ASP A 40 27.99 -38.96 -6.70
CA ASP A 40 26.67 -38.50 -7.17
C ASP A 40 25.51 -39.30 -6.52
N LEU A 41 25.73 -40.57 -6.14
CA LEU A 41 24.80 -41.35 -5.30
C LEU A 41 24.73 -40.83 -3.86
N PHE A 42 25.82 -40.26 -3.32
CA PHE A 42 25.84 -39.65 -1.99
C PHE A 42 25.54 -38.12 -1.97
N ARG A 43 25.74 -37.39 -3.08
CA ARG A 43 25.53 -35.92 -3.21
C ARG A 43 24.17 -35.50 -3.77
N ASN A 44 23.37 -36.41 -4.32
CA ASN A 44 22.00 -36.07 -4.75
C ASN A 44 21.00 -36.13 -3.58
N ARG A 45 21.21 -35.27 -2.58
CA ARG A 45 20.27 -35.06 -1.48
C ARG A 45 19.70 -33.65 -1.61
N HIS A 46 18.40 -33.56 -1.84
CA HIS A 46 17.70 -32.28 -1.87
C HIS A 46 17.26 -31.92 -0.46
N TYR A 47 17.58 -30.71 -0.03
CA TYR A 47 17.15 -30.16 1.25
C TYR A 47 16.22 -28.98 1.00
N VAL A 48 15.10 -28.93 1.70
CA VAL A 48 14.27 -27.73 1.80
C VAL A 48 14.41 -27.23 3.22
N ALA A 49 14.82 -25.98 3.38
CA ALA A 49 14.85 -25.31 4.68
C ALA A 49 13.60 -24.43 4.79
N GLU A 50 12.75 -24.71 5.78
CA GLU A 50 11.71 -23.80 6.20
C GLU A 50 12.31 -22.87 7.24
N VAL A 51 12.53 -21.62 6.85
CA VAL A 51 12.95 -20.56 7.77
C VAL A 51 11.68 -19.92 8.29
N ASN A 52 11.43 -20.05 9.60
CA ASN A 52 10.39 -19.28 10.27
C ASN A 52 11.06 -18.08 10.96
N PRO A 53 11.14 -16.91 10.28
CA PRO A 53 11.81 -15.73 10.83
C PRO A 53 11.10 -15.16 12.05
N TYR A 54 9.87 -15.61 12.35
CA TYR A 54 9.09 -15.13 13.48
C TYR A 54 9.30 -15.96 14.76
N GLU A 55 9.59 -17.25 14.62
CA GLU A 55 9.90 -18.16 15.75
C GLU A 55 11.41 -18.38 15.92
N LYS A 56 12.24 -17.82 15.03
CA LYS A 56 13.69 -18.03 14.96
C LYS A 56 14.09 -19.51 14.79
N THR A 57 13.23 -20.30 14.15
CA THR A 57 13.49 -21.72 13.88
C THR A 57 13.80 -21.93 12.41
N VAL A 58 14.72 -22.86 12.13
CA VAL A 58 15.01 -23.34 10.78
C VAL A 58 14.80 -24.84 10.78
N THR A 59 13.77 -25.30 10.07
CA THR A 59 13.45 -26.72 9.97
C THR A 59 13.95 -27.26 8.65
N LYS A 60 14.84 -28.25 8.69
CA LYS A 60 15.46 -28.84 7.51
C LYS A 60 14.76 -30.15 7.13
N TYR A 61 14.19 -30.19 5.93
CA TYR A 61 13.57 -31.38 5.37
C TYR A 61 14.50 -32.02 4.34
N LYS A 62 14.67 -33.34 4.42
CA LYS A 62 15.49 -34.12 3.50
C LYS A 62 14.60 -34.88 2.52
N PHE A 63 14.85 -34.78 1.22
CA PHE A 63 14.07 -35.45 0.19
C PHE A 63 14.95 -36.26 -0.78
N GLU A 64 14.36 -37.33 -1.31
CA GLU A 64 14.88 -38.05 -2.48
C GLU A 64 14.55 -37.30 -3.77
N LYS A 65 15.33 -37.53 -4.82
CA LYS A 65 15.14 -36.92 -6.14
C LYS A 65 13.77 -37.34 -6.69
N ASP A 66 12.98 -36.37 -7.16
CA ASP A 66 11.61 -36.52 -7.69
C ASP A 66 10.49 -36.74 -6.66
N ALA A 67 10.73 -36.41 -5.38
CA ALA A 67 9.67 -36.42 -4.36
C ALA A 67 8.55 -35.41 -4.69
N ASP A 68 7.31 -35.91 -4.69
CA ASP A 68 6.11 -35.08 -4.83
C ASP A 68 5.97 -34.15 -3.60
N LEU A 69 6.34 -32.87 -3.79
CA LEU A 69 6.32 -31.84 -2.76
C LEU A 69 4.92 -31.59 -2.17
N THR A 70 3.85 -32.13 -2.77
CA THR A 70 2.50 -32.08 -2.19
C THR A 70 2.31 -33.04 -1.01
N LYS A 71 3.28 -33.93 -0.74
CA LYS A 71 3.28 -34.92 0.36
C LYS A 71 4.09 -34.53 1.60
N LEU A 72 4.50 -33.25 1.72
CA LEU A 72 5.28 -32.68 2.84
C LEU A 72 4.81 -33.11 4.25
N GLY A 73 3.53 -33.42 4.46
CA GLY A 73 2.98 -33.85 5.75
C GLY A 73 3.24 -35.32 6.15
N SER A 74 3.95 -36.12 5.35
CA SER A 74 4.09 -37.57 5.54
C SER A 74 5.53 -38.09 5.58
N ALA A 75 6.54 -37.22 5.45
CA ALA A 75 7.95 -37.62 5.54
C ALA A 75 8.36 -37.88 7.00
N PRO A 76 9.18 -38.90 7.30
CA PRO A 76 9.69 -39.11 8.65
C PRO A 76 10.52 -37.89 9.07
N VAL A 77 10.08 -37.23 10.15
CA VAL A 77 10.88 -36.24 10.87
C VAL A 77 12.12 -36.97 11.37
N LEU A 78 13.28 -36.68 10.77
CA LEU A 78 14.55 -37.07 11.37
C LEU A 78 14.71 -36.20 12.61
N SER A 79 14.30 -36.74 13.76
CA SER A 79 14.44 -36.26 15.13
C SER A 79 14.34 -34.73 15.34
N GLU A 80 13.42 -34.29 16.19
CA GLU A 80 13.64 -33.07 16.97
C GLU A 80 14.89 -33.28 17.85
N GLU A 81 16.09 -33.19 17.27
CA GLU A 81 17.24 -32.77 18.06
C GLU A 81 17.00 -31.30 18.35
N ALA A 82 16.37 -31.06 19.49
CA ALA A 82 16.46 -29.80 20.18
C ALA A 82 17.94 -29.49 20.27
N PHE A 83 18.40 -28.53 19.48
CA PHE A 83 19.71 -27.97 19.68
C PHE A 83 19.71 -27.37 21.09
N GLY A 84 20.35 -28.08 22.02
CA GLY A 84 20.57 -27.66 23.39
C GLY A 84 21.59 -26.53 23.45
N PHE A 85 21.26 -25.40 22.81
CA PHE A 85 22.03 -24.17 22.90
C PHE A 85 21.23 -23.18 23.73
N GLU A 86 21.88 -22.61 24.74
CA GLU A 86 21.22 -21.70 25.66
C GLU A 86 21.00 -20.30 25.05
N ASN A 87 21.71 -19.95 23.96
CA ASN A 87 21.44 -18.74 23.17
C ASN A 87 21.93 -18.83 21.71
N ILE A 88 21.62 -17.78 20.94
CA ILE A 88 21.89 -17.68 19.50
C ILE A 88 23.37 -17.45 19.16
N ASP A 89 24.18 -17.00 20.13
CA ASP A 89 25.58 -16.64 19.93
C ASP A 89 26.46 -17.89 19.81
N GLU A 90 26.15 -18.98 20.53
CA GLU A 90 26.84 -20.28 20.36
C GLU A 90 26.59 -20.92 18.98
N TYR A 91 25.41 -20.71 18.39
CA TYR A 91 25.10 -21.16 17.04
C TYR A 91 25.90 -20.36 15.99
N TYR A 92 26.10 -19.07 16.22
CA TYR A 92 26.93 -18.22 15.35
C TYR A 92 28.44 -18.54 15.48
N ASP A 93 28.92 -18.86 16.69
CA ASP A 93 30.31 -19.29 16.92
C ASP A 93 30.65 -20.64 16.24
N LEU A 94 29.66 -21.52 16.07
CA LEU A 94 29.84 -22.79 15.35
C LEU A 94 29.85 -22.58 13.83
N ILE A 95 29.01 -21.68 13.30
CA ILE A 95 29.03 -21.29 11.88
C ILE A 95 30.33 -20.55 11.53
N ALA A 96 30.85 -19.74 12.46
CA ALA A 96 32.14 -19.06 12.34
C ALA A 96 33.35 -20.03 12.34
N LYS A 97 33.19 -21.28 12.80
CA LYS A 97 34.22 -22.32 12.74
C LYS A 97 34.23 -23.12 11.43
N GLU A 98 33.15 -23.13 10.67
CA GLU A 98 33.08 -23.77 9.33
C GLU A 98 33.27 -22.77 8.17
N TYR A 99 33.13 -21.46 8.42
CA TYR A 99 33.35 -20.38 7.45
C TYR A 99 34.07 -19.21 8.12
N GLU A 100 35.23 -18.82 7.60
CA GLU A 100 36.02 -17.73 8.16
C GLU A 100 35.33 -16.38 7.84
N ILE A 101 34.80 -15.73 8.87
CA ILE A 101 34.19 -14.39 8.81
C ILE A 101 35.30 -13.38 9.10
N GLU A 102 35.74 -12.65 8.08
CA GLU A 102 36.92 -11.77 8.22
C GLU A 102 36.62 -10.44 8.93
N ASP A 103 35.38 -9.92 8.92
CA ASP A 103 35.09 -8.67 9.62
C ASP A 103 33.60 -8.51 9.98
N PHE A 104 33.32 -8.07 11.20
CA PHE A 104 31.99 -7.79 11.72
C PHE A 104 31.94 -6.34 12.20
N SER A 105 31.41 -5.44 11.38
CA SER A 105 31.16 -4.07 11.81
C SER A 105 29.89 -4.01 12.64
N TYR A 106 30.02 -3.54 13.88
CA TYR A 106 28.99 -3.53 14.93
C TYR A 106 27.67 -2.88 14.50
N TRP A 107 26.58 -3.40 15.08
CA TRP A 107 25.19 -3.03 14.89
C TRP A 107 24.94 -1.52 15.14
N ASP A 108 24.67 -0.76 14.08
CA ASP A 108 24.20 0.62 14.20
C ASP A 108 22.71 0.63 14.56
N THR A 109 22.43 1.06 15.80
CA THR A 109 21.08 1.12 16.36
C THR A 109 20.18 2.18 15.71
N GLU A 110 20.73 3.17 15.01
CA GLU A 110 19.94 4.22 14.37
C GLU A 110 19.47 3.82 12.96
N THR A 111 20.31 3.11 12.20
CA THR A 111 20.00 2.71 10.81
C THR A 111 19.41 1.30 10.69
N LYS A 112 19.59 0.44 11.70
CA LYS A 112 19.21 -0.99 11.69
C LYS A 112 19.76 -1.76 10.48
N GLN A 113 20.98 -1.45 10.06
CA GLN A 113 21.68 -2.19 9.02
C GLN A 113 22.93 -2.85 9.59
N GLY A 114 23.22 -4.06 9.10
CA GLY A 114 24.45 -4.79 9.38
C GLY A 114 24.92 -5.47 8.10
N SER A 115 26.23 -5.65 7.94
CA SER A 115 26.83 -6.31 6.79
C SER A 115 27.86 -7.33 7.26
N PHE A 116 28.06 -8.39 6.47
CA PHE A 116 29.15 -9.35 6.66
C PHE A 116 29.62 -9.88 5.31
N SER A 117 30.89 -10.29 5.25
CA SER A 117 31.49 -10.96 4.09
C SER A 117 31.75 -12.44 4.40
N ILE A 118 31.62 -13.30 3.39
CA ILE A 118 31.89 -14.75 3.51
C ILE A 118 32.89 -15.13 2.43
N LYS A 119 33.93 -15.89 2.80
CA LYS A 119 34.81 -16.57 1.84
C LYS A 119 34.61 -18.08 1.93
N ASN A 120 34.47 -18.75 0.79
CA ASN A 120 34.44 -20.20 0.71
C ASN A 120 35.88 -20.74 0.61
N GLN A 121 36.28 -21.69 1.46
CA GLN A 121 37.66 -22.21 1.50
C GLN A 121 38.06 -23.09 0.29
N GLU A 122 37.15 -23.51 -0.59
CA GLU A 122 37.46 -24.48 -1.66
C GLU A 122 37.79 -23.91 -3.06
N THR A 123 38.02 -22.61 -3.23
CA THR A 123 38.51 -22.06 -4.52
C THR A 123 39.70 -21.15 -4.30
N LYS A 124 40.91 -21.73 -4.21
CA LYS A 124 42.16 -20.98 -4.04
C LYS A 124 42.68 -20.26 -5.29
N ASP A 125 42.08 -20.44 -6.47
CA ASP A 125 42.63 -19.88 -7.73
C ASP A 125 41.60 -19.23 -8.68
N ALA A 126 40.52 -18.62 -8.17
CA ALA A 126 39.64 -17.79 -9.01
C ALA A 126 40.02 -16.29 -8.90
N PRO A 127 40.17 -15.56 -10.02
CA PRO A 127 40.57 -14.15 -10.00
C PRO A 127 39.50 -13.28 -9.33
N ALA A 128 39.96 -12.25 -8.62
CA ALA A 128 39.17 -11.30 -7.85
C ALA A 128 37.96 -10.78 -8.64
N ALA A 129 36.78 -11.31 -8.35
CA ALA A 129 35.53 -10.82 -8.89
C ALA A 129 34.42 -10.90 -7.83
N VAL A 130 34.04 -9.72 -7.35
CA VAL A 130 32.78 -9.37 -6.69
C VAL A 130 32.59 -9.92 -5.27
N GLN A 131 33.25 -9.26 -4.32
CA GLN A 131 32.72 -9.14 -2.95
C GLN A 131 31.56 -8.14 -3.00
N ASN A 132 30.32 -8.60 -2.91
CA ASN A 132 29.16 -7.72 -2.70
C ASN A 132 28.42 -8.19 -1.44
N PRO A 133 28.32 -7.33 -0.40
CA PRO A 133 27.58 -7.68 0.81
C PRO A 133 26.08 -7.85 0.49
N LEU A 134 25.49 -8.92 1.02
CA LEU A 134 24.04 -9.13 1.02
C LEU A 134 23.42 -8.32 2.16
N THR A 135 22.69 -7.26 1.82
CA THR A 135 21.90 -6.47 2.79
C THR A 135 20.47 -7.03 2.87
N PHE A 136 20.02 -7.36 4.08
CA PHE A 136 18.64 -7.78 4.35
C PHE A 136 17.88 -6.69 5.12
N ASP A 137 16.69 -6.35 4.66
CA ASP A 137 15.71 -5.57 5.43
C ASP A 137 14.55 -6.50 5.84
N THR A 138 14.04 -6.33 7.05
CA THR A 138 13.20 -7.31 7.76
C THR A 138 11.72 -7.34 7.34
N GLU A 139 11.45 -7.23 6.05
CA GLU A 139 10.11 -7.45 5.48
C GLU A 139 10.15 -8.51 4.37
N LEU A 140 9.74 -9.73 4.75
CA LEU A 140 9.24 -10.84 3.92
C LEU A 140 9.78 -10.93 2.47
N VAL A 141 10.95 -11.54 2.30
CA VAL A 141 11.42 -12.01 0.99
C VAL A 141 11.01 -13.49 0.84
N GLN A 142 10.07 -13.79 -0.05
CA GLN A 142 9.86 -15.17 -0.52
C GLN A 142 10.82 -15.43 -1.68
N LEU A 143 11.83 -16.27 -1.46
CA LEU A 143 12.61 -16.90 -2.53
C LEU A 143 12.08 -18.32 -2.72
N ALA A 144 11.44 -18.56 -3.87
CA ALA A 144 11.13 -19.91 -4.33
C ALA A 144 11.87 -20.15 -5.65
N GLY A 145 12.91 -20.97 -5.62
CA GLY A 145 13.71 -21.35 -6.79
C GLY A 145 14.64 -22.53 -6.49
N ASP A 146 14.98 -23.28 -7.54
CA ASP A 146 16.05 -24.28 -7.49
C ASP A 146 17.39 -23.56 -7.29
N LEU A 147 18.12 -23.90 -6.22
CA LEU A 147 19.38 -23.25 -5.84
C LEU A 147 20.46 -23.32 -6.93
N LYS A 148 20.37 -24.28 -7.87
CA LYS A 148 21.28 -24.35 -9.03
C LYS A 148 20.96 -23.36 -10.15
N ASN A 149 19.79 -22.72 -10.12
CA ASN A 149 19.34 -21.72 -11.10
C ASN A 149 19.26 -20.30 -10.53
N LEU A 150 19.94 -20.02 -9.41
CA LEU A 150 20.22 -18.67 -8.94
C LEU A 150 21.20 -17.98 -9.90
N LYS A 151 20.73 -17.65 -11.11
CA LYS A 151 21.31 -16.54 -11.86
C LYS A 151 20.90 -15.27 -11.12
N THR A 152 21.91 -14.58 -10.61
CA THR A 152 21.85 -13.30 -9.91
C THR A 152 20.78 -12.39 -10.51
N LEU A 153 19.67 -12.19 -9.80
CA LEU A 153 18.76 -11.08 -10.08
C LEU A 153 19.56 -9.81 -9.77
N ARG A 154 20.09 -9.14 -10.81
CA ARG A 154 20.72 -7.83 -10.69
C ARG A 154 19.72 -6.87 -10.03
N ARG A 155 20.05 -6.45 -8.81
CA ARG A 155 19.50 -5.25 -8.18
C ARG A 155 20.16 -4.08 -8.89
N PHE A 156 19.41 -3.30 -9.67
CA PHE A 156 19.83 -1.91 -9.95
C PHE A 156 19.41 -1.09 -8.73
N SER A 157 20.32 -0.97 -7.77
CA SER A 157 20.29 0.10 -6.78
C SER A 157 21.25 1.18 -7.28
N GLY A 158 20.69 2.30 -7.73
CA GLY A 158 21.46 3.53 -7.89
C GLY A 158 22.06 3.93 -6.53
N TYR A 159 23.31 4.36 -6.63
CA TYR A 159 24.27 4.79 -5.61
C TYR A 159 23.69 5.49 -4.37
N SER A 160 24.29 5.22 -3.20
CA SER A 160 24.30 6.13 -2.06
C SER A 160 25.27 7.28 -2.36
N GLU A 161 24.82 8.52 -2.19
CA GLU A 161 25.59 9.75 -2.46
C GLU A 161 26.82 9.97 -1.54
N ASP A 162 27.09 9.10 -0.59
CA ASP A 162 28.20 9.29 0.37
C ASP A 162 29.53 8.60 -0.02
N GLU A 163 29.64 7.97 -1.20
CA GLU A 163 30.88 7.35 -1.69
C GLU A 163 31.30 7.77 -3.12
N VAL A 164 30.95 8.99 -3.56
CA VAL A 164 31.50 9.59 -4.80
C VAL A 164 32.04 11.00 -4.54
N THR A 165 32.86 11.12 -3.49
CA THR A 165 33.74 12.28 -3.30
C THR A 165 35.17 11.84 -3.04
N ALA A 166 35.73 11.07 -3.97
CA ALA A 166 37.16 11.07 -4.29
C ALA A 166 37.35 10.24 -5.58
N GLU A 167 37.99 10.83 -6.59
CA GLU A 167 38.45 10.19 -7.84
C GLU A 167 37.39 9.87 -8.92
N ALA A 168 37.01 10.89 -9.69
CA ALA A 168 36.70 10.74 -11.12
C ALA A 168 36.82 12.08 -11.85
N GLU A 169 38.06 12.58 -11.99
CA GLU A 169 38.42 13.35 -13.19
C GLU A 169 38.84 12.33 -14.27
N ALA A 170 37.89 11.83 -15.08
CA ALA A 170 38.23 11.14 -16.34
C ALA A 170 37.01 10.98 -17.28
N ASN A 171 37.03 11.78 -18.36
CA ASN A 171 36.42 11.67 -19.70
C ASN A 171 34.98 11.13 -19.91
N ASP A 172 34.13 12.07 -20.35
CA ASP A 172 32.72 11.91 -20.72
C ASP A 172 32.43 11.05 -21.97
N ASP A 173 33.43 10.64 -22.74
CA ASP A 173 33.22 9.93 -24.02
C ASP A 173 32.93 8.42 -23.85
N GLU A 174 33.18 7.81 -22.69
CA GLU A 174 32.97 6.36 -22.47
C GLU A 174 31.56 6.03 -21.96
N ILE A 175 30.86 6.99 -21.35
CA ILE A 175 29.48 6.82 -20.85
C ILE A 175 28.46 6.84 -22.00
N ALA A 176 28.72 7.61 -23.06
CA ALA A 176 27.89 7.64 -24.26
C ALA A 176 27.88 6.28 -25.00
N LEU A 177 28.97 5.51 -24.94
CA LEU A 177 29.08 4.22 -25.62
C LEU A 177 28.38 3.05 -24.89
N LEU A 178 28.08 3.22 -23.59
CA LEU A 178 27.41 2.22 -22.76
C LEU A 178 25.87 2.33 -22.83
N LEU A 179 25.34 3.54 -23.02
CA LEU A 179 23.89 3.76 -23.13
C LEU A 179 23.31 3.31 -24.48
N ASP A 180 24.11 3.26 -25.54
CA ASP A 180 23.67 2.84 -26.88
C ASP A 180 23.57 1.31 -27.05
N LYS A 181 24.12 0.51 -26.11
CA LYS A 181 24.07 -0.96 -26.17
C LYS A 181 22.92 -1.60 -25.40
N GLU A 182 22.21 -0.86 -24.54
CA GLU A 182 21.02 -1.39 -23.83
C GLU A 182 19.70 -1.17 -24.59
N ALA A 183 19.69 -0.39 -25.68
CA ALA A 183 18.51 -0.18 -26.53
C ALA A 183 18.18 -1.36 -27.47
N ALA A 184 18.95 -2.46 -27.46
CA ALA A 184 18.87 -3.51 -28.49
C ALA A 184 18.51 -4.92 -27.97
N LYS A 185 17.77 -5.07 -26.86
CA LYS A 185 17.21 -6.37 -26.44
C LYS A 185 15.74 -6.25 -26.04
N GLU A 186 14.91 -6.07 -27.07
CA GLU A 186 13.53 -6.51 -27.11
C GLU A 186 13.47 -8.05 -27.01
N ASP A 187 12.72 -8.55 -26.04
CA ASP A 187 11.95 -9.80 -26.13
C ASP A 187 10.85 -9.71 -25.06
N ALA A 188 9.93 -8.78 -25.31
CA ALA A 188 8.66 -8.67 -24.61
C ALA A 188 7.69 -9.72 -25.19
N ILE A 189 7.09 -10.55 -24.33
CA ILE A 189 5.82 -11.20 -24.66
C ILE A 189 4.73 -10.30 -24.08
N ASP A 190 4.42 -9.24 -24.84
CA ASP A 190 3.17 -8.50 -24.72
C ASP A 190 2.06 -9.34 -25.34
N LEU A 191 1.00 -9.56 -24.57
CA LEU A 191 -0.22 -10.20 -25.05
C LEU A 191 -1.32 -9.16 -24.99
N ASP A 192 -1.28 -8.25 -25.97
CA ASP A 192 -2.33 -7.29 -26.23
C ASP A 192 -3.54 -7.99 -26.85
N VAL A 193 -4.68 -7.93 -26.16
CA VAL A 193 -5.96 -8.34 -26.71
C VAL A 193 -6.84 -7.11 -26.82
N TYR A 194 -6.91 -6.56 -28.03
CA TYR A 194 -7.85 -5.50 -28.41
C TYR A 194 -9.26 -6.08 -28.57
N PHE A 195 -10.25 -5.41 -27.99
CA PHE A 195 -11.65 -5.62 -28.33
C PHE A 195 -12.23 -4.33 -28.92
N ASP A 196 -12.84 -4.48 -30.10
CA ASP A 196 -13.42 -3.47 -30.97
C ASP A 196 -14.48 -2.59 -30.25
N GLU A 197 -14.43 -1.28 -30.53
CA GLU A 197 -15.16 -0.19 -29.88
C GLU A 197 -16.63 -0.02 -30.32
N LYS A 198 -17.18 -0.90 -31.14
CA LYS A 198 -18.61 -0.82 -31.49
C LYS A 198 -19.46 -1.69 -30.58
N TYR A 199 -20.00 -1.11 -29.51
CA TYR A 199 -21.39 -1.26 -29.04
C TYR A 199 -21.57 -0.53 -27.69
N ILE A 200 -21.66 0.80 -27.74
CA ILE A 200 -22.28 1.61 -26.69
C ILE A 200 -23.81 1.48 -26.84
N ARG A 201 -24.50 1.42 -25.69
CA ARG A 201 -25.95 1.28 -25.45
C ARG A 201 -26.47 -0.16 -25.35
N LYS A 202 -26.23 -0.77 -24.21
CA LYS A 202 -27.28 -1.50 -23.48
C LYS A 202 -27.12 -1.24 -21.99
N GLN A 203 -28.22 -0.87 -21.36
CA GLN A 203 -28.33 -0.67 -19.91
C GLN A 203 -27.68 -1.85 -19.19
N TYR A 204 -26.60 -1.60 -18.47
CA TYR A 204 -26.17 -2.49 -17.40
C TYR A 204 -27.23 -2.39 -16.32
N SER A 205 -28.21 -3.29 -16.35
CA SER A 205 -28.94 -3.60 -15.12
C SER A 205 -27.90 -4.10 -14.13
N SER A 206 -27.66 -3.35 -13.06
CA SER A 206 -26.89 -3.71 -11.86
C SER A 206 -27.52 -4.87 -11.07
N ARG A 207 -28.16 -5.80 -11.78
CA ARG A 207 -28.83 -6.98 -11.27
C ARG A 207 -28.07 -8.22 -11.70
N ASP A 208 -26.76 -8.26 -11.40
CA ASP A 208 -26.23 -9.50 -10.84
C ASP A 208 -26.84 -9.61 -9.45
N ILE A 209 -28.09 -10.06 -9.42
CA ILE A 209 -28.83 -10.32 -8.20
C ILE A 209 -28.02 -11.40 -7.49
N PHE A 210 -27.24 -10.98 -6.49
CA PHE A 210 -26.76 -11.86 -5.44
C PHE A 210 -27.99 -12.61 -4.96
N THR A 211 -28.13 -13.87 -5.33
CA THR A 211 -29.04 -14.74 -4.62
C THR A 211 -28.42 -14.85 -3.23
N PRO A 212 -29.03 -14.31 -2.17
CA PRO A 212 -28.52 -14.50 -0.83
C PRO A 212 -28.59 -16.01 -0.59
N ILE A 213 -27.46 -16.70 -0.63
CA ILE A 213 -27.41 -18.07 -0.14
C ILE A 213 -27.81 -17.94 1.34
N PRO A 214 -28.85 -18.64 1.81
CA PRO A 214 -29.30 -18.53 3.19
C PRO A 214 -28.09 -18.71 4.10
N ARG A 215 -27.81 -17.72 4.96
CA ARG A 215 -26.66 -17.73 5.89
C ARG A 215 -26.62 -18.94 6.84
N ASN A 216 -27.59 -19.85 6.75
CA ASN A 216 -27.72 -21.06 7.55
C ASN A 216 -28.25 -22.23 6.69
N LYS A 217 -27.48 -22.76 5.73
CA LYS A 217 -27.59 -24.22 5.54
C LYS A 217 -27.02 -24.83 6.81
N PHE A 218 -27.88 -25.31 7.69
CA PHE A 218 -27.48 -25.95 8.95
C PHE A 218 -26.64 -27.20 8.63
N TYR A 219 -25.32 -27.04 8.63
CA TYR A 219 -24.38 -28.15 8.52
C TYR A 219 -24.24 -28.77 9.89
N THR A 220 -25.22 -29.58 10.28
CA THR A 220 -25.16 -30.29 11.57
C THR A 220 -24.14 -31.42 11.48
N SER A 221 -23.34 -31.57 12.53
CA SER A 221 -22.41 -32.68 12.71
C SER A 221 -22.44 -33.14 14.17
N PRO A 222 -22.23 -34.44 14.45
CA PRO A 222 -22.10 -34.93 15.81
C PRO A 222 -20.95 -34.24 16.56
N VAL A 223 -21.03 -34.22 17.89
CA VAL A 223 -19.95 -33.72 18.74
C VAL A 223 -18.65 -34.48 18.44
N PRO A 224 -17.54 -33.79 18.11
CA PRO A 224 -16.25 -34.41 17.82
C PRO A 224 -15.75 -35.32 18.93
N ASN A 225 -15.08 -36.42 18.55
CA ASN A 225 -14.36 -37.27 19.49
C ASN A 225 -12.86 -36.94 19.43
N ASN A 226 -12.40 -36.04 20.30
CA ASN A 226 -11.02 -35.55 20.26
C ASN A 226 -9.96 -36.55 20.77
N ARG A 227 -10.36 -37.76 21.19
CA ARG A 227 -9.47 -38.76 21.80
C ARG A 227 -9.08 -39.91 20.88
N ALA A 228 -9.82 -40.15 19.79
CA ALA A 228 -9.57 -41.26 18.88
C ALA A 228 -8.97 -40.76 17.55
N SER A 229 -8.09 -41.51 16.92
CA SER A 229 -7.68 -41.24 15.54
C SER A 229 -8.87 -41.47 14.60
N ASN A 230 -8.98 -40.67 13.54
CA ASN A 230 -9.99 -40.93 12.52
C ASN A 230 -9.60 -42.17 11.72
N THR A 231 -10.56 -43.04 11.43
CA THR A 231 -10.35 -44.15 10.48
C THR A 231 -10.51 -43.63 9.05
N THR A 232 -9.82 -44.24 8.08
CA THR A 232 -9.98 -43.91 6.65
C THR A 232 -11.45 -43.98 6.21
N SER A 233 -12.23 -44.94 6.74
CA SER A 233 -13.66 -45.06 6.45
C SER A 233 -14.49 -43.87 6.98
N ALA A 234 -14.14 -43.33 8.15
CA ALA A 234 -14.78 -42.12 8.66
C ALA A 234 -14.38 -40.89 7.83
N LEU A 235 -13.09 -40.77 7.51
CA LEU A 235 -12.54 -39.68 6.69
C LEU A 235 -13.18 -39.63 5.29
N ASN A 236 -13.38 -40.79 4.64
CA ASN A 236 -13.97 -40.90 3.30
C ASN A 236 -15.46 -40.50 3.23
N ARG A 237 -16.14 -40.34 4.37
CA ARG A 237 -17.55 -39.88 4.41
C ARG A 237 -17.69 -38.40 4.71
N LEU A 238 -16.58 -37.71 4.97
CA LEU A 238 -16.58 -36.27 5.18
C LEU A 238 -16.93 -35.52 3.90
N LYS A 239 -17.69 -34.44 4.04
CA LYS A 239 -17.99 -33.52 2.94
C LYS A 239 -17.48 -32.12 3.26
N LEU A 240 -16.68 -31.57 2.36
CA LEU A 240 -16.17 -30.22 2.42
C LEU A 240 -17.10 -29.26 1.68
N VAL A 241 -17.55 -28.20 2.36
CA VAL A 241 -18.46 -27.21 1.79
C VAL A 241 -17.94 -25.80 2.06
N LEU A 242 -17.83 -25.00 1.00
CA LEU A 242 -17.58 -23.56 1.09
C LEU A 242 -18.91 -22.80 1.07
N ASP A 243 -18.96 -21.63 1.68
CA ASP A 243 -20.18 -20.80 1.71
C ASP A 243 -20.45 -20.07 0.37
N LYS A 244 -19.41 -19.84 -0.44
CA LYS A 244 -19.48 -19.27 -1.79
C LYS A 244 -18.48 -19.98 -2.71
N ASP A 245 -18.68 -19.86 -4.02
CA ASP A 245 -17.68 -20.29 -5.02
C ASP A 245 -16.81 -19.11 -5.50
N GLN A 246 -17.22 -17.88 -5.19
CA GLN A 246 -16.54 -16.64 -5.57
C GLN A 246 -16.46 -15.68 -4.40
N TYR A 247 -15.28 -15.08 -4.23
CA TYR A 247 -14.96 -14.21 -3.11
C TYR A 247 -14.23 -12.96 -3.60
N TYR A 248 -14.40 -11.87 -2.87
CA TYR A 248 -13.55 -10.69 -2.95
C TYR A 248 -12.52 -10.69 -1.81
N SER A 249 -11.55 -9.78 -1.85
CA SER A 249 -10.47 -9.76 -0.84
C SER A 249 -10.95 -9.44 0.57
N HIS A 250 -12.09 -8.76 0.67
CA HIS A 250 -12.75 -8.47 1.92
C HIS A 250 -13.73 -9.57 2.34
N ASP A 251 -13.79 -10.73 1.69
CA ASP A 251 -14.65 -11.82 2.16
C ASP A 251 -13.87 -12.80 3.05
N LEU A 252 -14.56 -13.38 4.04
CA LEU A 252 -14.09 -14.55 4.76
C LEU A 252 -14.48 -15.80 3.98
N VAL A 253 -13.53 -16.66 3.65
CA VAL A 253 -13.83 -17.97 3.06
C VAL A 253 -14.20 -18.91 4.19
N ARG A 254 -15.50 -19.18 4.35
CA ARG A 254 -16.00 -20.06 5.43
C ARG A 254 -16.01 -21.49 4.93
N VAL A 255 -15.26 -22.32 5.65
CA VAL A 255 -15.06 -23.72 5.33
C VAL A 255 -15.84 -24.56 6.33
N ASN A 256 -16.83 -25.31 5.86
CA ASN A 256 -17.64 -26.20 6.67
C ASN A 256 -17.30 -27.65 6.36
N LEU A 257 -17.27 -28.48 7.40
CA LEU A 257 -17.07 -29.90 7.29
C LEU A 257 -18.34 -30.61 7.80
N ILE A 258 -18.96 -31.40 6.95
CA ILE A 258 -20.13 -32.21 7.31
C ILE A 258 -19.66 -33.63 7.59
N SER A 259 -20.05 -34.17 8.73
CA SER A 259 -19.81 -35.55 9.13
C SER A 259 -21.11 -36.22 9.60
N ASP A 260 -21.35 -37.45 9.17
CA ASP A 260 -22.40 -38.33 9.69
C ASP A 260 -21.97 -39.06 10.97
N GLN A 261 -20.69 -38.95 11.34
CA GLN A 261 -20.10 -39.60 12.52
C GLN A 261 -19.29 -38.64 13.39
N ARG A 262 -18.96 -39.09 14.60
CA ARG A 262 -18.03 -38.36 15.47
C ARG A 262 -16.62 -38.46 14.90
N ILE A 263 -16.05 -37.34 14.49
CA ILE A 263 -14.67 -37.24 14.02
C ILE A 263 -13.79 -36.49 15.00
N ASN A 264 -12.50 -36.82 15.02
CA ASN A 264 -11.48 -36.04 15.70
C ASN A 264 -11.03 -34.89 14.80
N ILE A 265 -11.51 -33.69 15.10
CA ILE A 265 -11.17 -32.50 14.29
C ILE A 265 -9.72 -32.04 14.50
N ASN A 266 -9.06 -32.45 15.59
CA ASN A 266 -7.66 -32.10 15.85
C ASN A 266 -6.67 -32.89 14.98
N ASP A 267 -7.11 -34.03 14.44
CA ASP A 267 -6.38 -34.82 13.46
C ASP A 267 -6.37 -34.14 12.07
N LEU A 268 -7.34 -33.28 11.78
CA LEU A 268 -7.45 -32.64 10.48
C LEU A 268 -6.61 -31.36 10.39
N LYS A 269 -5.94 -31.17 9.25
CA LYS A 269 -5.24 -29.95 8.85
C LYS A 269 -5.90 -29.35 7.63
N VAL A 270 -6.05 -28.03 7.63
CA VAL A 270 -6.57 -27.25 6.51
C VAL A 270 -5.44 -26.40 5.93
N TYR A 271 -5.27 -26.48 4.63
CA TYR A 271 -4.29 -25.73 3.85
C TYR A 271 -4.99 -24.92 2.77
N LEU A 272 -4.41 -23.77 2.43
CA LEU A 272 -4.80 -22.98 1.28
C LEU A 272 -3.74 -23.11 0.19
N ARG A 273 -4.16 -23.36 -1.05
CA ARG A 273 -3.27 -23.57 -2.20
C ARG A 273 -3.69 -22.72 -3.39
N ARG A 274 -2.70 -22.23 -4.14
CA ARG A 274 -2.90 -21.61 -5.47
C ARG A 274 -1.91 -22.22 -6.45
N GLY A 275 -2.40 -22.95 -7.45
CA GLY A 275 -1.53 -23.77 -8.30
C GLY A 275 -0.74 -24.77 -7.46
N LYS A 276 0.59 -24.83 -7.62
CA LYS A 276 1.45 -25.69 -6.80
C LYS A 276 1.87 -25.09 -5.45
N TYR A 277 1.49 -23.84 -5.17
CA TYR A 277 2.00 -23.09 -4.02
C TYR A 277 1.04 -23.16 -2.83
N LEU A 278 1.56 -23.46 -1.65
CA LEU A 278 0.87 -23.24 -0.39
C LEU A 278 0.84 -21.75 -0.07
N ILE A 279 -0.34 -21.26 0.30
CA ILE A 279 -0.58 -19.87 0.64
C ILE A 279 -0.77 -19.80 2.14
N ALA A 280 0.03 -18.96 2.80
CA ALA A 280 -0.14 -18.68 4.21
C ALA A 280 -1.48 -17.96 4.45
N ASN A 281 -2.15 -18.33 5.54
CA ASN A 281 -3.28 -17.56 6.04
C ASN A 281 -2.81 -16.23 6.63
N VAL A 282 -3.72 -15.27 6.85
CA VAL A 282 -3.38 -14.04 7.58
C VAL A 282 -2.75 -14.39 8.93
N GLY A 283 -1.63 -13.74 9.24
CA GLY A 283 -0.82 -14.02 10.43
C GLY A 283 0.25 -15.10 10.23
N GLY A 284 0.46 -15.58 9.00
CA GLY A 284 1.61 -16.42 8.63
C GLY A 284 1.42 -17.93 8.84
N ALA A 285 0.26 -18.37 9.32
CA ALA A 285 0.02 -19.79 9.57
C ALA A 285 -0.33 -20.53 8.27
N HIS A 286 0.39 -21.61 7.98
CA HIS A 286 0.08 -22.52 6.87
C HIS A 286 -0.96 -23.59 7.26
N ASP A 287 -1.06 -23.89 8.54
CA ASP A 287 -1.98 -24.87 9.09
C ASP A 287 -3.14 -24.20 9.82
N ILE A 288 -4.35 -24.48 9.34
CA ILE A 288 -5.59 -23.96 9.89
C ILE A 288 -6.31 -25.14 10.55
N PHE A 289 -6.96 -24.89 11.69
CA PHE A 289 -7.64 -25.93 12.47
C PHE A 289 -9.15 -25.75 12.41
N PHE A 290 -9.87 -26.86 12.51
CA PHE A 290 -11.31 -26.85 12.65
C PHE A 290 -11.73 -26.53 14.08
N LYS A 291 -12.86 -25.85 14.19
CA LYS A 291 -13.58 -25.60 15.44
C LYS A 291 -14.93 -26.31 15.39
N TYR A 292 -15.47 -26.63 16.55
CA TYR A 292 -16.84 -27.12 16.69
C TYR A 292 -17.65 -26.21 17.60
N ARG A 293 -18.72 -25.63 17.06
CA ARG A 293 -19.66 -24.78 17.82
C ARG A 293 -21.05 -24.89 17.21
N LYS A 294 -22.10 -24.84 18.03
CA LYS A 294 -23.51 -24.88 17.58
C LYS A 294 -23.77 -26.02 16.59
N ASN A 295 -23.29 -27.21 16.92
CA ASN A 295 -23.38 -28.43 16.09
C ASN A 295 -22.76 -28.33 14.70
N THR A 296 -21.83 -27.40 14.46
CA THR A 296 -21.17 -27.19 13.17
C THR A 296 -19.66 -27.35 13.33
N ILE A 297 -19.02 -28.09 12.40
CA ILE A 297 -17.56 -28.12 12.28
C ILE A 297 -17.16 -27.12 11.20
N PHE A 298 -16.38 -26.10 11.56
CA PHE A 298 -16.04 -25.02 10.65
C PHE A 298 -14.63 -24.47 10.87
N THR A 299 -14.11 -23.79 9.86
CA THR A 299 -12.96 -22.92 9.96
C THR A 299 -13.06 -21.78 8.96
N THR A 300 -12.12 -20.85 9.02
CA THR A 300 -12.04 -19.72 8.09
C THR A 300 -10.65 -19.62 7.51
N VAL A 301 -10.59 -19.42 6.20
CA VAL A 301 -9.32 -19.19 5.49
C VAL A 301 -9.34 -17.80 4.86
N THR A 302 -8.22 -17.09 4.92
CA THR A 302 -8.06 -15.76 4.32
C THR A 302 -6.71 -15.66 3.62
N PRO A 303 -6.66 -15.41 2.29
CA PRO A 303 -5.41 -15.43 1.53
C PRO A 303 -4.47 -14.24 1.79
N GLY A 304 -4.73 -13.41 2.81
CA GLY A 304 -3.85 -12.29 3.18
C GLY A 304 -4.33 -10.92 2.73
N TYR A 305 -3.43 -9.94 2.85
CA TYR A 305 -3.55 -8.62 2.24
C TYR A 305 -3.16 -8.69 0.76
N ASN A 306 -3.84 -7.90 -0.08
CA ASN A 306 -3.69 -7.88 -1.54
C ASN A 306 -3.41 -9.26 -2.22
N PRO A 307 -4.25 -10.27 -1.98
CA PRO A 307 -4.08 -11.58 -2.61
C PRO A 307 -4.26 -11.48 -4.12
N SER A 308 -3.48 -12.22 -4.90
CA SER A 308 -3.62 -12.23 -6.36
C SER A 308 -4.95 -12.87 -6.78
N PRO A 309 -5.73 -12.31 -7.72
CA PRO A 309 -6.95 -12.96 -8.18
C PRO A 309 -6.67 -14.30 -8.86
N GLY A 310 -7.70 -15.15 -8.91
CA GLY A 310 -7.67 -16.44 -9.58
C GLY A 310 -8.23 -17.58 -8.73
N VAL A 311 -7.91 -18.81 -9.13
CA VAL A 311 -8.42 -20.03 -8.50
C VAL A 311 -7.54 -20.42 -7.31
N TYR A 312 -8.20 -20.61 -6.16
CA TYR A 312 -7.61 -21.11 -4.93
C TYR A 312 -8.28 -22.43 -4.54
N HIS A 313 -7.58 -23.25 -3.77
CA HIS A 313 -8.02 -24.55 -3.33
C HIS A 313 -7.88 -24.66 -1.82
N VAL A 314 -8.97 -24.98 -1.13
CA VAL A 314 -8.97 -25.41 0.26
C VAL A 314 -8.73 -26.91 0.28
N VAL A 315 -7.66 -27.34 0.94
CA VAL A 315 -7.22 -28.73 0.99
C VAL A 315 -7.23 -29.21 2.43
N ILE A 316 -7.84 -30.38 2.68
CA ILE A 316 -7.89 -31.02 3.99
C ILE A 316 -7.08 -32.32 3.95
N ARG A 317 -6.26 -32.53 4.97
CA ARG A 317 -5.49 -33.77 5.19
C ARG A 317 -5.64 -34.24 6.63
N SER A 318 -5.42 -35.54 6.86
CA SER A 318 -5.34 -36.14 8.20
C SER A 318 -3.88 -36.24 8.62
N LYS A 319 -3.58 -36.04 9.89
CA LYS A 319 -2.25 -36.26 10.47
C LYS A 319 -2.00 -37.73 10.76
N ALA A 320 -3.05 -38.44 11.19
CA ALA A 320 -3.00 -39.84 11.61
C ALA A 320 -3.13 -40.81 10.43
N ASP A 321 -3.69 -40.36 9.30
CA ASP A 321 -3.79 -41.14 8.06
C ASP A 321 -3.18 -40.34 6.89
N PRO A 322 -1.86 -40.42 6.68
CA PRO A 322 -1.16 -39.70 5.61
C PRO A 322 -1.51 -40.19 4.20
N ASP A 323 -2.00 -41.43 4.08
CA ASP A 323 -2.39 -42.05 2.81
C ASP A 323 -3.80 -41.66 2.37
N TRP A 324 -4.59 -41.10 3.29
CA TRP A 324 -5.88 -40.52 2.94
C TRP A 324 -5.70 -39.36 1.95
N LYS A 325 -6.27 -39.53 0.75
CA LYS A 325 -6.24 -38.54 -0.35
C LYS A 325 -6.73 -37.15 0.06
N GLY A 326 -7.52 -37.07 1.13
CA GLY A 326 -8.05 -35.84 1.68
C GLY A 326 -9.23 -35.26 0.90
N LEU A 327 -9.69 -34.09 1.32
CA LEU A 327 -10.75 -33.35 0.64
C LEU A 327 -10.18 -32.10 -0.01
N GLU A 328 -10.77 -31.70 -1.12
CA GLU A 328 -10.38 -30.48 -1.82
C GLU A 328 -11.61 -29.77 -2.40
N LYS A 329 -11.64 -28.44 -2.27
CA LYS A 329 -12.66 -27.60 -2.89
C LYS A 329 -12.02 -26.31 -3.37
N SER A 330 -12.33 -25.93 -4.62
CA SER A 330 -11.83 -24.70 -5.22
C SER A 330 -12.80 -23.53 -5.02
N PHE A 331 -12.26 -22.32 -4.99
CA PHE A 331 -13.00 -21.07 -5.11
C PHE A 331 -12.23 -20.06 -5.98
N VAL A 332 -12.92 -19.03 -6.46
CA VAL A 332 -12.30 -17.96 -7.25
C VAL A 332 -12.25 -16.68 -6.43
N LEU A 333 -11.05 -16.12 -6.27
CA LEU A 333 -10.85 -14.77 -5.77
C LEU A 333 -10.91 -13.77 -6.93
N LYS A 334 -11.86 -12.83 -6.87
CA LYS A 334 -12.12 -11.82 -7.90
C LYS A 334 -11.58 -10.45 -7.50
N ARG A 335 -11.42 -9.60 -8.53
CA ARG A 335 -11.23 -8.15 -8.40
C ARG A 335 -12.41 -7.43 -9.00
N ARG A 336 -12.89 -6.38 -8.32
CA ARG A 336 -13.85 -5.48 -8.95
C ARG A 336 -13.13 -4.62 -10.00
N LYS A 337 -13.73 -4.49 -11.18
CA LYS A 337 -13.27 -3.51 -12.17
C LYS A 337 -13.66 -2.11 -11.69
N VAL A 338 -12.68 -1.23 -11.55
CA VAL A 338 -12.89 0.14 -11.14
C VAL A 338 -13.01 1.02 -12.39
N PRO A 339 -14.11 1.78 -12.57
CA PRO A 339 -14.23 2.74 -13.67
C PRO A 339 -13.14 3.81 -13.61
N SER A 340 -12.64 4.26 -14.76
CA SER A 340 -11.70 5.38 -14.81
C SER A 340 -12.35 6.69 -14.34
N ILE A 341 -11.53 7.58 -13.77
CA ILE A 341 -11.91 8.97 -13.49
C ILE A 341 -11.30 9.91 -14.53
N PRO A 342 -11.77 11.18 -14.63
CA PRO A 342 -11.19 12.15 -15.55
C PRO A 342 -9.67 12.27 -15.40
N LYS A 343 -8.98 12.46 -16.52
CA LYS A 343 -7.52 12.62 -16.54
C LYS A 343 -7.16 13.99 -15.98
N GLY A 344 -6.20 14.06 -15.07
CA GLY A 344 -5.81 15.34 -14.46
C GLY A 344 -6.75 15.82 -13.35
N PHE A 345 -7.50 14.91 -12.71
CA PHE A 345 -8.52 15.23 -11.72
C PHE A 345 -7.95 15.93 -10.48
N GLY A 346 -8.51 17.09 -10.13
CA GLY A 346 -8.14 17.92 -8.98
C GLY A 346 -9.33 18.17 -8.07
N ILE A 347 -9.11 18.03 -6.76
CA ILE A 347 -10.18 18.16 -5.74
C ILE A 347 -9.77 19.13 -4.64
N VAL A 348 -10.72 19.89 -4.12
CA VAL A 348 -10.57 20.63 -2.87
C VAL A 348 -11.57 20.13 -1.84
N ASN A 349 -11.08 19.84 -0.64
CA ASN A 349 -11.93 19.40 0.46
C ASN A 349 -12.44 20.60 1.30
N LEU A 350 -13.63 20.47 1.88
CA LEU A 350 -14.21 21.39 2.85
C LEU A 350 -14.70 20.62 4.09
N GLU A 351 -13.84 20.50 5.10
CA GLU A 351 -14.20 19.91 6.40
C GLU A 351 -14.84 20.94 7.33
N TYR A 352 -16.03 21.44 6.99
CA TYR A 352 -16.67 22.52 7.75
C TYR A 352 -18.19 22.35 7.89
N THR A 353 -18.65 22.15 9.14
CA THR A 353 -20.07 21.91 9.46
C THR A 353 -20.76 23.09 10.13
N THR A 354 -20.13 24.25 10.22
CA THR A 354 -20.81 25.48 10.69
C THR A 354 -21.52 26.15 9.51
N PHE A 355 -22.72 26.68 9.73
CA PHE A 355 -23.55 27.22 8.66
C PHE A 355 -22.84 28.36 7.92
N LEU A 356 -22.78 28.28 6.59
CA LEU A 356 -22.02 29.19 5.73
C LEU A 356 -22.80 30.44 5.32
N GLY A 357 -24.14 30.40 5.33
CA GLY A 357 -24.97 31.48 4.79
C GLY A 357 -24.81 32.84 5.51
N SER A 358 -24.23 32.86 6.71
CA SER A 358 -23.92 34.08 7.47
C SER A 358 -22.43 34.44 7.51
N LYS A 359 -21.57 33.68 6.82
CA LYS A 359 -20.12 33.89 6.82
C LYS A 359 -19.74 34.90 5.75
N GLN A 360 -18.87 35.83 6.12
CA GLN A 360 -18.09 36.61 5.17
C GLN A 360 -16.82 35.82 4.84
N ILE A 361 -16.58 35.60 3.56
CA ILE A 361 -15.49 34.78 3.04
C ILE A 361 -14.67 35.66 2.11
N ILE A 362 -13.35 35.71 2.33
CA ILE A 362 -12.45 36.40 1.40
C ILE A 362 -12.46 35.70 0.05
N ARG A 363 -12.57 36.45 -1.03
CA ARG A 363 -12.55 36.00 -2.42
C ARG A 363 -11.11 35.94 -2.95
N PRO A 364 -10.85 35.23 -4.06
CA PRO A 364 -9.57 35.29 -4.75
C PRO A 364 -9.13 36.71 -5.13
N SER A 365 -10.08 37.62 -5.37
CA SER A 365 -9.83 39.04 -5.63
C SER A 365 -9.35 39.83 -4.41
N GLY A 366 -9.38 39.26 -3.21
CA GLY A 366 -9.08 39.92 -1.94
C GLY A 366 -10.27 40.67 -1.30
N THR A 367 -11.41 40.78 -1.98
CA THR A 367 -12.63 41.35 -1.39
C THR A 367 -13.39 40.31 -0.56
N TYR A 368 -14.31 40.73 0.30
CA TYR A 368 -15.18 39.80 1.03
C TYR A 368 -16.49 39.54 0.27
N GLY A 369 -16.97 38.30 0.31
CA GLY A 369 -18.25 37.88 -0.22
C GLY A 369 -18.97 36.89 0.69
N ASP A 370 -20.04 36.31 0.18
CA ASP A 370 -20.81 35.27 0.86
C ASP A 370 -20.24 33.86 0.54
N TYR A 371 -21.03 32.83 0.81
CA TYR A 371 -20.68 31.42 0.58
C TYR A 371 -20.27 31.10 -0.87
N ARG A 372 -20.68 31.89 -1.87
CA ARG A 372 -20.29 31.70 -3.28
C ARG A 372 -18.79 31.88 -3.51
N ALA A 373 -18.13 32.65 -2.65
CA ALA A 373 -16.68 32.82 -2.69
C ALA A 373 -15.92 31.49 -2.53
N LEU A 374 -16.51 30.45 -1.95
CA LEU A 374 -15.91 29.12 -1.89
C LEU A 374 -15.72 28.54 -3.29
N ILE A 375 -16.71 28.68 -4.17
CA ILE A 375 -16.65 28.20 -5.56
C ILE A 375 -15.69 29.06 -6.40
N GLU A 376 -15.61 30.36 -6.11
CA GLU A 376 -14.58 31.22 -6.70
C GLU A 376 -13.17 30.70 -6.40
N TRP A 377 -12.90 30.19 -5.20
CA TRP A 377 -11.60 29.56 -4.88
C TRP A 377 -11.36 28.26 -5.65
N ILE A 378 -12.39 27.43 -5.86
CA ILE A 378 -12.28 26.18 -6.62
C ILE A 378 -11.94 26.49 -8.08
N ASN A 379 -12.65 27.43 -8.69
CA ASN A 379 -12.41 27.90 -10.05
C ASN A 379 -11.05 28.60 -10.17
N TYR A 380 -10.66 29.35 -9.14
CA TYR A 380 -9.35 29.99 -9.12
C TYR A 380 -8.24 28.94 -9.20
N THR A 381 -8.29 27.85 -8.42
CA THR A 381 -7.26 26.79 -8.48
C THR A 381 -7.42 25.81 -9.64
N GLU A 382 -8.41 26.02 -10.52
CA GLU A 382 -8.77 25.11 -11.62
C GLU A 382 -9.12 23.69 -11.14
N SER A 383 -9.65 23.55 -9.92
CA SER A 383 -10.01 22.25 -9.37
C SER A 383 -11.36 21.78 -9.93
N ASP A 384 -11.50 20.49 -10.21
CA ASP A 384 -12.68 19.92 -10.86
C ASP A 384 -13.82 19.63 -9.87
N ALA A 385 -13.50 19.43 -8.60
CA ALA A 385 -14.46 19.01 -7.60
C ALA A 385 -14.29 19.69 -6.22
N LEU A 386 -15.41 19.94 -5.57
CA LEU A 386 -15.52 20.27 -4.15
C LEU A 386 -16.05 19.06 -3.38
N TRP A 387 -15.28 18.54 -2.43
CA TRP A 387 -15.72 17.47 -1.53
C TRP A 387 -15.93 18.01 -0.12
N MET A 388 -17.15 17.98 0.40
CA MET A 388 -17.51 18.63 1.66
C MET A 388 -18.05 17.68 2.73
N LEU A 389 -17.73 17.95 3.99
CA LEU A 389 -18.26 17.22 5.13
C LEU A 389 -19.73 17.59 5.34
N VAL A 390 -20.63 16.64 5.08
CA VAL A 390 -22.08 16.83 5.21
C VAL A 390 -22.59 16.32 6.55
N ALA A 391 -22.13 15.15 6.96
CA ALA A 391 -22.68 14.44 8.11
C ALA A 391 -21.60 14.20 9.18
N GLN A 392 -21.77 14.86 10.33
CA GLN A 392 -20.87 14.78 11.47
C GLN A 392 -21.66 14.71 12.77
N THR A 393 -21.25 13.81 13.67
CA THR A 393 -21.79 13.69 15.03
C THR A 393 -20.80 14.31 16.02
N ILE A 394 -21.17 15.41 16.69
CA ILE A 394 -20.26 16.15 17.60
C ILE A 394 -20.88 16.36 18.98
N GLY A 395 -20.06 16.22 20.04
CA GLY A 395 -20.58 16.20 21.41
C GLY A 395 -20.82 17.56 22.05
N TRP A 396 -20.40 18.67 21.44
CA TRP A 396 -20.72 20.01 21.93
C TRP A 396 -21.97 20.62 21.29
N ASP A 397 -22.54 20.01 20.25
CA ASP A 397 -23.78 20.46 19.63
C ASP A 397 -24.99 19.85 20.35
N ARG A 398 -25.85 20.71 20.90
CA ARG A 398 -27.06 20.30 21.66
C ARG A 398 -28.17 19.77 20.76
N GLY A 399 -28.10 20.00 19.45
CA GLY A 399 -29.03 19.43 18.47
C GLY A 399 -28.79 17.96 18.15
N ILE A 400 -27.71 17.36 18.64
CA ILE A 400 -27.43 15.94 18.46
C ILE A 400 -28.23 15.12 19.47
N THR A 401 -29.13 14.28 18.97
CA THR A 401 -29.90 13.30 19.74
C THR A 401 -29.84 11.92 19.05
N PRO A 402 -30.39 10.85 19.66
CA PRO A 402 -30.52 9.57 18.97
C PRO A 402 -31.31 9.65 17.66
N GLU A 403 -32.31 10.52 17.57
CA GLU A 403 -33.16 10.72 16.38
C GLU A 403 -32.51 11.66 15.36
N THR A 404 -31.73 12.64 15.81
CA THR A 404 -31.00 13.60 14.97
C THR A 404 -29.49 13.49 15.20
N PRO A 405 -28.83 12.41 14.72
CA PRO A 405 -27.43 12.13 15.03
C PRO A 405 -26.44 13.00 14.24
N TRP A 406 -26.93 13.78 13.29
CA TRP A 406 -26.13 14.60 12.37
C TRP A 406 -26.30 16.07 12.66
N LYS A 407 -25.19 16.82 12.60
CA LYS A 407 -25.24 18.27 12.68
C LYS A 407 -25.98 18.88 11.49
N ALA A 408 -27.14 19.47 11.74
CA ALA A 408 -28.02 20.03 10.70
C ALA A 408 -27.33 21.04 9.78
N SER A 409 -26.38 21.82 10.31
CA SER A 409 -25.67 22.84 9.52
C SER A 409 -24.84 22.26 8.37
N GLY A 410 -24.31 21.04 8.46
CA GLY A 410 -23.59 20.40 7.35
C GLY A 410 -24.51 20.09 6.17
N ILE A 411 -25.70 19.55 6.45
CA ILE A 411 -26.75 19.30 5.45
C ILE A 411 -27.26 20.61 4.85
N ARG A 412 -27.45 21.64 5.68
CA ARG A 412 -27.83 22.97 5.19
C ARG A 412 -26.76 23.59 4.28
N ASN A 413 -25.48 23.38 4.58
CA ASN A 413 -24.39 23.86 3.72
C ASN A 413 -24.40 23.14 2.37
N LEU A 414 -24.69 21.83 2.34
CA LEU A 414 -24.82 21.09 1.08
C LEU A 414 -25.90 21.70 0.20
N ASN A 415 -27.10 21.91 0.76
CA ASN A 415 -28.22 22.50 0.02
C ASN A 415 -27.94 23.95 -0.42
N LEU A 416 -27.09 24.66 0.30
CA LEU A 416 -26.68 26.03 -0.03
C LEU A 416 -25.67 26.06 -1.19
N LEU A 417 -24.73 25.11 -1.24
CA LEU A 417 -23.65 25.08 -2.22
C LEU A 417 -24.02 24.33 -3.51
N ALA A 418 -24.90 23.33 -3.42
CA ALA A 418 -25.38 22.50 -4.52
C ALA A 418 -25.76 23.26 -5.82
N PRO A 419 -26.61 24.30 -5.78
CA PRO A 419 -26.94 25.04 -7.01
C PRO A 419 -25.75 25.87 -7.52
N VAL A 420 -24.89 26.37 -6.62
CA VAL A 420 -23.74 27.20 -7.01
C VAL A 420 -22.67 26.36 -7.72
N THR A 421 -22.47 25.12 -7.29
CA THR A 421 -21.54 24.19 -7.95
C THR A 421 -22.00 23.85 -9.36
N GLU A 422 -23.30 23.60 -9.56
CA GLU A 422 -23.88 23.35 -10.89
C GLU A 422 -23.71 24.56 -11.83
N ASP A 423 -24.05 25.77 -11.36
CA ASP A 423 -23.92 27.02 -12.12
C ASP A 423 -22.47 27.34 -12.55
N ASN A 424 -21.48 26.69 -11.94
CA ASN A 424 -20.06 26.93 -12.16
C ASN A 424 -19.30 25.71 -12.72
N ASP A 425 -20.00 24.66 -13.15
CA ASP A 425 -19.40 23.41 -13.68
C ASP A 425 -18.39 22.76 -12.72
N VAL A 426 -18.68 22.82 -11.42
CA VAL A 426 -17.88 22.19 -10.36
C VAL A 426 -18.60 20.95 -9.87
N LEU A 427 -17.92 19.80 -9.85
CA LEU A 427 -18.48 18.57 -9.32
C LEU A 427 -18.57 18.62 -7.78
N LEU A 428 -19.66 18.14 -7.20
CA LEU A 428 -19.90 18.20 -5.76
C LEU A 428 -19.91 16.81 -5.12
N GLY A 429 -19.07 16.61 -4.12
CA GLY A 429 -19.08 15.41 -3.27
C GLY A 429 -19.54 15.74 -1.86
N GLY A 430 -20.43 14.91 -1.31
CA GLY A 430 -20.79 14.94 0.11
C GLY A 430 -20.20 13.74 0.85
N TYR A 431 -19.51 13.97 1.98
CA TYR A 431 -18.99 12.87 2.80
C TYR A 431 -19.52 12.80 4.22
N ILE A 432 -19.50 11.58 4.74
CA ILE A 432 -20.00 11.18 6.06
C ILE A 432 -18.78 10.84 6.93
N MET A 433 -18.64 11.50 8.08
CA MET A 433 -17.67 11.11 9.10
C MET A 433 -18.21 9.89 9.86
N CYS A 434 -17.75 8.69 9.52
CA CYS A 434 -18.44 7.44 9.80
C CYS A 434 -18.30 6.95 11.24
N TYR A 435 -17.10 6.69 11.77
CA TYR A 435 -16.95 6.07 13.10
C TYR A 435 -16.19 6.93 14.11
N TYR A 436 -15.78 8.14 13.75
CA TYR A 436 -15.15 9.08 14.67
C TYR A 436 -16.15 10.15 15.16
N THR A 437 -16.17 10.44 16.46
CA THR A 437 -17.06 11.45 17.06
C THR A 437 -16.30 12.41 17.98
N PRO A 438 -16.01 13.65 17.53
CA PRO A 438 -15.43 14.68 18.38
C PRO A 438 -16.27 14.96 19.63
N GLY A 439 -15.61 15.23 20.75
CA GLY A 439 -16.26 15.67 21.99
C GLY A 439 -17.23 14.65 22.62
N ASN A 440 -17.08 13.35 22.33
CA ASN A 440 -18.00 12.28 22.75
C ASN A 440 -19.42 12.41 22.18
N GLY A 441 -19.55 12.88 20.94
CA GLY A 441 -20.84 12.95 20.24
C GLY A 441 -21.61 11.62 20.21
N LYS A 442 -20.90 10.49 20.23
CA LYS A 442 -21.50 9.15 20.30
C LYS A 442 -22.49 8.95 21.45
N ASN A 443 -22.23 9.52 22.63
CA ASN A 443 -23.09 9.35 23.80
C ASN A 443 -24.44 10.07 23.60
N ARG A 444 -24.41 11.28 22.99
CA ARG A 444 -25.63 12.04 22.70
C ARG A 444 -26.47 11.39 21.60
N ALA A 445 -25.80 10.82 20.60
CA ALA A 445 -26.46 10.14 19.49
C ALA A 445 -26.90 8.69 19.81
N GLY A 446 -26.68 8.22 21.06
CA GLY A 446 -27.08 6.89 21.51
C GLY A 446 -26.32 5.74 20.83
N TYR A 447 -25.03 5.92 20.54
CA TYR A 447 -24.18 4.90 19.92
C TYR A 447 -23.33 4.16 20.95
N ASN A 448 -23.06 2.89 20.67
CA ASN A 448 -22.10 2.09 21.43
C ASN A 448 -20.66 2.57 21.16
N ALA A 449 -19.91 2.78 22.24
CA ALA A 449 -18.51 3.13 22.16
C ALA A 449 -17.66 1.98 21.59
N SER A 450 -16.62 2.34 20.85
CA SER A 450 -15.50 1.43 20.65
C SER A 450 -14.61 1.45 21.90
N LEU A 451 -14.09 0.29 22.29
CA LEU A 451 -13.31 0.12 23.52
C LEU A 451 -11.82 0.02 23.23
N GLY A 452 -11.07 0.89 23.90
CA GLY A 452 -9.61 0.83 24.02
C GLY A 452 -9.19 0.15 25.32
N TYR A 453 -7.88 0.08 25.55
CA TYR A 453 -7.29 -0.57 26.71
C TYR A 453 -6.08 0.21 27.23
N THR A 454 -5.91 0.24 28.54
CA THR A 454 -4.73 0.79 29.20
C THR A 454 -4.01 -0.31 29.99
N ALA A 455 -2.74 -0.52 29.66
CA ALA A 455 -1.90 -1.51 30.32
C ALA A 455 -1.63 -1.15 31.80
N THR A 456 -1.52 0.14 32.11
CA THR A 456 -1.15 0.63 33.46
C THR A 456 -2.17 0.24 34.52
N THR A 457 -3.46 0.29 34.20
CA THR A 457 -4.56 0.00 35.14
C THR A 457 -5.33 -1.25 34.75
N ASP A 458 -4.89 -1.97 33.72
CA ASP A 458 -5.56 -3.13 33.15
C ASP A 458 -7.07 -2.93 32.96
N SER A 459 -7.44 -1.76 32.44
CA SER A 459 -8.83 -1.33 32.30
C SER A 459 -9.20 -1.00 30.87
N LEU A 460 -10.48 -1.18 30.56
CA LEU A 460 -11.08 -0.76 29.30
C LEU A 460 -11.51 0.70 29.40
N LEU A 461 -11.46 1.40 28.28
CA LEU A 461 -11.86 2.80 28.21
C LEU A 461 -12.62 3.10 26.92
N ASP A 462 -13.61 3.97 27.01
CA ASP A 462 -14.31 4.49 25.84
C ASP A 462 -13.36 5.32 24.98
N THR A 463 -13.28 4.98 23.70
CA THR A 463 -12.52 5.80 22.75
C THR A 463 -13.39 6.90 22.15
N ARG A 464 -12.79 7.71 21.26
CA ARG A 464 -13.53 8.70 20.48
C ARG A 464 -14.33 8.07 19.34
N HIS A 465 -14.21 6.76 19.13
CA HIS A 465 -14.86 6.04 18.04
C HIS A 465 -16.13 5.32 18.51
N ILE A 466 -16.99 5.05 17.54
CA ILE A 466 -18.17 4.20 17.67
C ILE A 466 -17.73 2.76 17.34
N SER A 467 -18.31 1.76 18.01
CA SER A 467 -18.06 0.36 17.65
C SER A 467 -18.45 0.11 16.20
N LEU A 468 -17.60 -0.59 15.43
CA LEU A 468 -17.94 -1.02 14.05
C LEU A 468 -19.18 -1.92 14.01
N THR A 469 -19.54 -2.53 15.14
CA THR A 469 -20.71 -3.41 15.25
C THR A 469 -21.98 -2.71 15.71
N ASP A 470 -21.95 -1.38 15.89
CA ASP A 470 -23.13 -0.62 16.30
C ASP A 470 -24.19 -0.60 15.18
N PRO A 471 -25.37 -1.23 15.38
CA PRO A 471 -26.38 -1.35 14.34
C PRO A 471 -27.13 -0.04 14.09
N LYS A 472 -27.18 0.87 15.06
CA LYS A 472 -27.81 2.19 14.88
C LYS A 472 -26.93 3.03 13.95
N ARG A 473 -25.63 3.06 14.20
CA ARG A 473 -24.68 3.83 13.41
C ARG A 473 -24.64 3.37 11.96
N TYR A 474 -24.62 2.06 11.74
CA TYR A 474 -24.74 1.50 10.39
C TYR A 474 -25.98 2.03 9.66
N ARG A 475 -27.16 1.98 10.31
CA ARG A 475 -28.41 2.49 9.73
C ARG A 475 -28.37 3.98 9.44
N ASP A 476 -27.83 4.78 10.37
CA ASP A 476 -27.74 6.23 10.18
C ASP A 476 -26.82 6.59 9.00
N ILE A 477 -25.72 5.85 8.81
CA ILE A 477 -24.83 6.01 7.63
C ILE A 477 -25.54 5.61 6.35
N LEU A 478 -26.27 4.48 6.36
CA LEU A 478 -27.04 4.00 5.21
C LEU A 478 -28.10 5.03 4.77
N GLU A 479 -28.88 5.57 5.70
CA GLU A 479 -29.91 6.56 5.37
C GLU A 479 -29.30 7.86 4.85
N MET A 480 -28.23 8.36 5.48
CA MET A 480 -27.52 9.55 4.95
C MET A 480 -26.93 9.30 3.55
N ALA A 481 -26.40 8.11 3.27
CA ALA A 481 -25.91 7.77 1.93
C ALA A 481 -27.05 7.73 0.90
N LYS A 482 -28.25 7.27 1.27
CA LYS A 482 -29.44 7.34 0.42
C LYS A 482 -29.87 8.78 0.16
N ASP A 483 -29.83 9.65 1.17
CA ASP A 483 -30.14 11.07 1.02
C ASP A 483 -29.19 11.75 0.02
N LEU A 484 -27.88 11.47 0.14
CA LEU A 484 -26.87 11.96 -0.81
C LEU A 484 -27.06 11.36 -2.23
N GLN A 485 -27.47 10.10 -2.33
CA GLN A 485 -27.80 9.46 -3.60
C GLN A 485 -29.02 10.12 -4.27
N ALA A 486 -30.03 10.52 -3.50
CA ALA A 486 -31.25 11.13 -4.00
C ALA A 486 -31.07 12.60 -4.43
N ASN A 487 -30.09 13.32 -3.86
CA ASN A 487 -29.83 14.72 -4.21
C ASN A 487 -29.24 14.85 -5.63
N PRO A 488 -29.90 15.53 -6.60
CA PRO A 488 -29.43 15.58 -7.98
C PRO A 488 -28.11 16.33 -8.17
N TYR A 489 -27.76 17.22 -7.24
CA TYR A 489 -26.55 18.05 -7.31
C TYR A 489 -25.32 17.39 -6.66
N VAL A 490 -25.46 16.20 -6.09
CA VAL A 490 -24.33 15.45 -5.54
C VAL A 490 -23.83 14.49 -6.59
N ASP A 491 -22.58 14.62 -7.00
CA ASP A 491 -21.92 13.74 -7.97
C ASP A 491 -21.22 12.56 -7.31
N TYR A 492 -20.67 12.78 -6.11
CA TYR A 492 -19.89 11.78 -5.38
C TYR A 492 -20.43 11.55 -3.96
N ILE A 493 -20.27 10.34 -3.41
CA ILE A 493 -20.58 10.02 -2.00
C ILE A 493 -19.34 9.49 -1.27
N GLY A 494 -18.97 10.14 -0.16
CA GLY A 494 -17.72 9.86 0.54
C GLY A 494 -17.92 9.26 1.92
N PHE A 495 -16.99 8.38 2.30
CA PHE A 495 -16.92 7.82 3.65
C PHE A 495 -15.57 8.16 4.28
N ASP A 496 -15.57 9.10 5.21
CA ASP A 496 -14.41 9.48 6.00
C ASP A 496 -14.47 8.82 7.39
N PHE A 497 -13.34 8.66 8.06
CA PHE A 497 -13.22 7.98 9.35
C PHE A 497 -13.99 6.66 9.41
N ILE A 498 -14.05 5.94 8.29
CA ILE A 498 -14.59 4.58 8.20
C ILE A 498 -13.53 3.60 8.68
N ARG A 499 -13.22 3.69 9.99
CA ARG A 499 -12.08 3.04 10.63
C ARG A 499 -12.22 3.05 12.15
N THR A 500 -11.43 2.23 12.83
CA THR A 500 -11.23 2.34 14.29
C THR A 500 -9.98 3.17 14.61
N GLY A 501 -9.79 3.49 15.89
CA GLY A 501 -8.47 3.87 16.38
C GLY A 501 -7.43 2.75 16.21
N ARG A 502 -6.14 3.08 16.41
CA ARG A 502 -5.05 2.09 16.37
C ARG A 502 -5.25 1.03 17.46
N ALA A 503 -5.38 1.47 18.71
CA ALA A 503 -5.56 0.65 19.91
C ALA A 503 -7.04 0.69 20.36
N ASP A 504 -7.91 0.13 19.54
CA ASP A 504 -9.37 0.32 19.63
C ASP A 504 -10.13 -0.85 18.99
N GLY A 505 -11.41 -0.99 19.34
CA GLY A 505 -12.32 -2.01 18.81
C GLY A 505 -12.38 -3.29 19.63
N TYR A 506 -11.78 -3.34 20.83
CA TYR A 506 -11.61 -4.60 21.55
C TYR A 506 -12.92 -5.26 21.99
N GLU A 507 -14.03 -4.50 22.06
CA GLU A 507 -15.36 -5.05 22.35
C GLU A 507 -15.78 -6.16 21.38
N MET A 508 -15.15 -6.23 20.21
CA MET A 508 -15.40 -7.21 19.17
C MET A 508 -14.61 -8.53 19.34
N ALA A 509 -13.97 -8.75 20.49
CA ALA A 509 -13.06 -9.89 20.73
C ALA A 509 -13.67 -11.27 20.45
N GLU A 510 -14.94 -11.50 20.84
CA GLU A 510 -15.59 -12.79 20.60
C GLU A 510 -15.69 -13.08 19.09
N LYS A 511 -16.23 -12.12 18.33
CA LYS A 511 -16.46 -12.28 16.89
C LYS A 511 -15.15 -12.48 16.16
N PHE A 512 -14.14 -11.67 16.48
CA PHE A 512 -12.80 -11.81 15.91
C PHE A 512 -12.16 -13.17 16.20
N THR A 513 -12.16 -13.61 17.46
CA THR A 513 -11.53 -14.88 17.84
C THR A 513 -12.24 -16.07 17.20
N GLU A 514 -13.57 -16.02 17.06
CA GLU A 514 -14.36 -17.00 16.33
C GLU A 514 -13.97 -17.05 14.85
N GLU A 515 -13.99 -15.90 14.16
CA GLU A 515 -13.83 -15.81 12.70
C GLU A 515 -12.39 -15.97 12.21
N MET A 516 -11.36 -15.56 12.97
CA MET A 516 -9.95 -15.51 12.49
C MET A 516 -9.09 -16.71 12.91
N ASN A 517 -9.75 -17.82 13.25
CA ASN A 517 -9.09 -19.05 13.69
C ASN A 517 -8.02 -18.80 14.79
N VAL A 518 -8.37 -18.00 15.79
CA VAL A 518 -7.50 -17.72 16.95
C VAL A 518 -7.67 -18.81 18.00
N ARG A 519 -6.56 -19.33 18.53
CA ARG A 519 -6.59 -20.26 19.68
C ARG A 519 -6.85 -19.45 20.95
N VAL A 520 -7.90 -19.82 21.66
CA VAL A 520 -8.34 -19.22 22.92
C VAL A 520 -8.34 -20.28 24.03
N PRO A 521 -8.27 -19.88 25.32
CA PRO A 521 -8.51 -20.80 26.44
C PRO A 521 -9.81 -21.58 26.27
N ALA A 522 -9.87 -22.81 26.78
CA ALA A 522 -11.01 -23.71 26.60
C ALA A 522 -12.33 -23.12 27.13
N ASP A 523 -12.26 -22.31 28.18
CA ASP A 523 -13.36 -21.62 28.84
C ASP A 523 -13.55 -20.16 28.40
N PHE A 524 -12.78 -19.68 27.42
CA PHE A 524 -12.83 -18.28 26.95
C PHE A 524 -14.24 -17.80 26.63
N TYR A 525 -15.04 -18.61 25.95
CA TYR A 525 -16.41 -18.24 25.57
C TYR A 525 -17.39 -18.22 26.75
N ASN A 526 -17.00 -18.76 27.90
CA ASN A 526 -17.74 -18.69 29.16
C ASN A 526 -17.30 -17.49 30.02
N TYR A 527 -16.20 -16.82 29.68
CA TYR A 527 -15.80 -15.61 30.39
C TYR A 527 -16.86 -14.51 30.27
N PRO A 528 -17.01 -13.64 31.29
CA PRO A 528 -17.74 -12.39 31.11
C PRO A 528 -17.18 -11.59 29.92
N LYS A 529 -18.05 -10.84 29.23
CA LYS A 529 -17.64 -10.08 28.02
C LYS A 529 -16.44 -9.16 28.25
N VAL A 530 -16.39 -8.50 29.40
CA VAL A 530 -15.27 -7.64 29.80
C VAL A 530 -13.94 -8.41 29.82
N GLU A 531 -13.93 -9.64 30.34
CA GLU A 531 -12.70 -10.45 30.39
C GLU A 531 -12.32 -11.01 29.01
N GLN A 532 -13.29 -11.34 28.14
CA GLN A 532 -13.01 -11.68 26.74
C GLN A 532 -12.32 -10.51 26.02
N THR A 533 -12.82 -9.28 26.24
CA THR A 533 -12.27 -8.05 25.67
C THR A 533 -10.86 -7.77 26.20
N LYS A 534 -10.65 -7.82 27.53
CA LYS A 534 -9.32 -7.64 28.14
C LYS A 534 -8.33 -8.70 27.68
N TRP A 535 -8.76 -9.95 27.52
CA TRP A 535 -7.93 -11.05 27.04
C TRP A 535 -7.30 -10.75 25.67
N LEU A 536 -8.08 -10.18 24.75
CA LEU A 536 -7.59 -9.77 23.43
C LEU A 536 -6.67 -8.56 23.55
N ALA A 537 -7.10 -7.54 24.28
CA ALA A 537 -6.35 -6.30 24.44
C ALA A 537 -4.96 -6.54 25.05
N ARG A 538 -4.85 -7.33 26.13
CA ARG A 538 -3.57 -7.72 26.75
C ARG A 538 -2.63 -8.40 25.74
N ARG A 539 -3.15 -9.25 24.85
CA ARG A 539 -2.33 -9.97 23.86
C ARG A 539 -1.81 -9.07 22.74
N ILE A 540 -2.58 -8.06 22.38
CA ILE A 540 -2.21 -7.09 21.35
C ILE A 540 -1.27 -6.03 21.94
N GLU A 541 -1.62 -5.44 23.08
CA GLU A 541 -0.92 -4.29 23.65
C GLU A 541 0.26 -4.69 24.53
N ASN A 542 0.13 -5.70 25.40
CA ASN A 542 1.18 -6.04 26.37
C ASN A 542 2.14 -7.09 25.80
N LEU A 543 1.61 -8.10 25.11
CA LEU A 543 2.41 -9.22 24.60
C LEU A 543 2.92 -9.02 23.18
N SER A 544 2.45 -7.97 22.48
CA SER A 544 2.87 -7.63 21.12
C SER A 544 2.88 -8.82 20.14
N ASN A 545 1.88 -9.71 20.23
CA ASN A 545 1.81 -10.90 19.39
C ASN A 545 1.58 -10.49 17.92
N LYS A 546 2.65 -10.49 17.12
CA LYS A 546 2.63 -10.00 15.73
C LYS A 546 1.61 -10.73 14.85
N SER A 547 1.52 -12.06 14.95
CA SER A 547 0.56 -12.86 14.18
C SER A 547 -0.88 -12.46 14.52
N LEU A 548 -1.18 -12.31 15.81
CA LEU A 548 -2.50 -11.89 16.27
C LEU A 548 -2.83 -10.45 15.84
N ILE A 549 -1.86 -9.54 15.92
CA ILE A 549 -1.99 -8.14 15.49
C ILE A 549 -2.32 -8.06 14.00
N LEU A 550 -1.65 -8.85 13.15
CA LEU A 550 -1.93 -8.90 11.72
C LEU A 550 -3.34 -9.41 11.44
N LYS A 551 -3.76 -10.50 12.11
CA LYS A 551 -5.13 -11.01 12.04
C LYS A 551 -6.15 -9.96 12.47
N TRP A 552 -5.88 -9.25 13.57
CA TRP A 552 -6.76 -8.23 14.12
C TRP A 552 -6.94 -7.05 13.16
N ARG A 553 -5.83 -6.52 12.64
CA ARG A 553 -5.85 -5.43 11.66
C ARG A 553 -6.60 -5.82 10.38
N TRP A 554 -6.32 -7.02 9.86
CA TRP A 554 -6.96 -7.52 8.64
C TRP A 554 -8.46 -7.70 8.86
N TRP A 555 -8.85 -8.26 10.00
CA TRP A 555 -10.25 -8.50 10.32
C TRP A 555 -11.05 -7.21 10.49
N ARG A 556 -10.45 -6.17 11.09
CA ARG A 556 -11.08 -4.83 11.11
C ARG A 556 -11.24 -4.26 9.70
N ALA A 557 -10.21 -4.35 8.84
CA ALA A 557 -10.30 -3.92 7.44
C ALA A 557 -11.40 -4.66 6.66
N HIS A 558 -11.49 -5.98 6.88
CA HIS A 558 -12.58 -6.81 6.38
C HIS A 558 -13.94 -6.28 6.81
N LEU A 559 -14.15 -6.02 8.11
CA LEU A 559 -15.43 -5.51 8.61
C LEU A 559 -15.79 -4.15 8.03
N VAL A 560 -14.83 -3.23 7.97
CA VAL A 560 -15.04 -1.89 7.41
C VAL A 560 -15.44 -1.99 5.93
N ALA A 561 -14.75 -2.81 5.14
CA ALA A 561 -15.10 -3.04 3.74
C ALA A 561 -16.49 -3.71 3.59
N GLN A 562 -16.86 -4.63 4.49
CA GLN A 562 -18.21 -5.20 4.51
C GLN A 562 -19.29 -4.16 4.83
N ILE A 563 -19.03 -3.24 5.76
CA ILE A 563 -19.93 -2.13 6.07
C ILE A 563 -20.15 -1.27 4.83
N ILE A 564 -19.07 -0.86 4.16
CA ILE A 564 -19.15 -0.08 2.91
C ILE A 564 -19.94 -0.82 1.84
N ASN A 565 -19.60 -2.09 1.60
CA ASN A 565 -20.29 -2.90 0.60
C ASN A 565 -21.79 -3.01 0.90
N SER A 566 -22.16 -3.22 2.17
CA SER A 566 -23.54 -3.32 2.60
C SER A 566 -24.27 -1.98 2.43
N VAL A 567 -23.65 -0.84 2.76
CA VAL A 567 -24.23 0.49 2.51
C VAL A 567 -24.48 0.71 1.02
N ILE A 568 -23.51 0.37 0.16
CA ILE A 568 -23.64 0.54 -1.29
C ILE A 568 -24.77 -0.33 -1.86
N VAL A 569 -24.80 -1.61 -1.47
CA VAL A 569 -25.77 -2.58 -2.00
C VAL A 569 -27.17 -2.33 -1.45
N GLU A 570 -27.34 -2.22 -0.13
CA GLU A 570 -28.65 -2.00 0.50
C GLU A 570 -29.21 -0.60 0.21
N GLY A 571 -28.32 0.40 0.04
CA GLY A 571 -28.69 1.75 -0.34
C GLY A 571 -28.95 1.94 -1.83
N ASN A 572 -28.69 0.92 -2.67
CA ASN A 572 -28.69 1.02 -4.13
C ASN A 572 -27.87 2.24 -4.63
N ILE A 573 -26.69 2.45 -4.03
CA ILE A 573 -25.84 3.59 -4.35
C ILE A 573 -25.20 3.38 -5.72
N THR A 574 -25.51 4.25 -6.67
CA THR A 574 -25.02 4.20 -8.05
C THR A 574 -24.00 5.29 -8.38
N LYS A 575 -23.99 6.36 -7.59
CA LYS A 575 -22.98 7.42 -7.69
C LYS A 575 -21.58 6.89 -7.34
N PRO A 576 -20.52 7.43 -7.95
CA PRO A 576 -19.15 7.15 -7.54
C PRO A 576 -18.95 7.36 -6.03
N THR A 577 -18.43 6.34 -5.36
CA THR A 577 -18.09 6.41 -3.94
C THR A 577 -16.59 6.60 -3.74
N TRP A 578 -16.22 7.31 -2.69
CA TRP A 578 -14.82 7.43 -2.28
C TRP A 578 -14.63 7.24 -0.77
N VAL A 579 -13.39 6.98 -0.38
CA VAL A 579 -12.96 6.88 1.02
C VAL A 579 -11.68 7.67 1.24
N PHE A 580 -11.43 8.07 2.49
CA PHE A 580 -10.14 8.61 2.90
C PHE A 580 -9.32 7.53 3.62
N THR A 581 -8.10 7.29 3.14
CA THR A 581 -7.16 6.34 3.74
C THR A 581 -5.95 7.06 4.31
N LEU A 582 -5.60 6.74 5.55
CA LEU A 582 -4.34 7.21 6.13
C LEU A 582 -3.17 6.59 5.37
N GLY A 583 -2.20 7.41 4.97
CA GLY A 583 -1.09 6.92 4.16
C GLY A 583 -0.21 5.88 4.88
N TRP A 584 -0.19 5.85 6.21
CA TRP A 584 0.59 4.91 6.99
C TRP A 584 0.17 3.45 6.82
N ARG A 585 1.06 2.58 6.29
CA ARG A 585 0.78 1.15 6.05
C ARG A 585 -0.56 0.93 5.36
N HIS A 586 -0.89 1.79 4.40
CA HIS A 586 -2.16 1.74 3.66
C HIS A 586 -3.40 1.74 4.59
N GLY A 587 -3.29 2.36 5.76
CA GLY A 587 -4.34 2.45 6.77
C GLY A 587 -4.60 1.15 7.57
N GLN A 588 -3.83 0.09 7.38
CA GLN A 588 -4.05 -1.22 8.03
C GLN A 588 -4.07 -1.15 9.56
N GLU A 589 -3.30 -0.26 10.17
CA GLU A 589 -3.27 -0.08 11.63
C GLU A 589 -4.60 0.43 12.19
N HIS A 590 -5.43 1.02 11.34
CA HIS A 590 -6.74 1.56 11.66
C HIS A 590 -7.90 0.69 11.14
N GLY A 591 -7.59 -0.50 10.60
CA GLY A 591 -8.60 -1.36 9.99
C GLY A 591 -9.09 -0.82 8.66
N GLN A 592 -8.19 -0.30 7.84
CA GLN A 592 -8.46 0.08 6.45
C GLN A 592 -7.62 -0.79 5.52
N ASP A 593 -8.08 -0.98 4.29
CA ASP A 593 -7.28 -1.59 3.23
C ASP A 593 -7.82 -1.14 1.85
N PRO A 594 -7.01 -0.44 1.03
CA PRO A 594 -7.44 0.09 -0.27
C PRO A 594 -8.03 -0.98 -1.18
N ILE A 595 -7.40 -2.14 -1.18
CA ILE A 595 -7.76 -3.26 -2.06
C ILE A 595 -9.13 -3.84 -1.67
N MET A 596 -9.38 -4.00 -0.38
CA MET A 596 -10.70 -4.35 0.15
C MET A 596 -11.76 -3.28 -0.14
N PHE A 597 -11.40 -1.99 -0.09
CA PHE A 597 -12.32 -0.90 -0.43
C PHE A 597 -12.76 -0.94 -1.90
N PHE A 598 -11.83 -1.09 -2.85
CA PHE A 598 -12.19 -1.22 -4.27
C PHE A 598 -13.08 -2.44 -4.52
N ASP A 599 -12.74 -3.58 -3.91
CA ASP A 599 -13.57 -4.79 -4.00
C ASP A 599 -14.97 -4.60 -3.39
N ALA A 600 -15.08 -3.82 -2.31
CA ALA A 600 -16.35 -3.47 -1.66
C ALA A 600 -17.25 -2.56 -2.52
N GLY A 601 -16.68 -1.88 -3.52
CA GLY A 601 -17.42 -1.01 -4.45
C GLY A 601 -16.98 0.45 -4.44
N VAL A 602 -15.93 0.79 -3.67
CA VAL A 602 -15.32 2.13 -3.70
C VAL A 602 -14.72 2.38 -5.08
N ARG A 603 -14.90 3.59 -5.63
CA ARG A 603 -14.33 3.97 -6.93
C ARG A 603 -13.05 4.79 -6.81
N ILE A 604 -12.89 5.53 -5.72
CA ILE A 604 -11.71 6.38 -5.46
C ILE A 604 -11.24 6.17 -4.03
N ASP A 605 -9.94 5.97 -3.84
CA ASP A 605 -9.31 6.03 -2.52
C ASP A 605 -8.43 7.28 -2.43
N ALA A 606 -8.79 8.18 -1.52
CA ALA A 606 -8.13 9.45 -1.28
C ALA A 606 -7.07 9.27 -0.19
N VAL A 607 -5.81 9.14 -0.62
CA VAL A 607 -4.68 8.87 0.27
C VAL A 607 -4.14 10.17 0.87
N MET A 608 -4.15 10.24 2.19
CA MET A 608 -3.63 11.39 2.95
C MET A 608 -2.12 11.26 3.16
N LEU A 609 -1.34 12.18 2.57
CA LEU A 609 0.13 12.19 2.57
C LEU A 609 0.76 13.17 3.59
N TYR A 610 -0.06 13.73 4.47
CA TYR A 610 0.34 14.65 5.54
C TYR A 610 0.45 13.92 6.89
N GLU A 611 0.93 14.62 7.94
CA GLU A 611 1.22 14.04 9.26
C GLU A 611 2.31 12.94 9.22
N ALA A 612 3.36 13.23 8.46
CA ALA A 612 4.56 12.42 8.34
C ALA A 612 5.79 13.33 8.40
N SER A 613 6.89 12.90 9.02
CA SER A 613 8.21 13.49 8.77
C SER A 613 8.71 13.15 7.36
N ARG A 614 9.82 13.73 6.92
CA ARG A 614 10.37 13.48 5.58
C ARG A 614 10.78 12.03 5.33
N VAL A 615 11.49 11.43 6.30
CA VAL A 615 11.90 10.01 6.27
C VAL A 615 10.67 9.12 6.24
N GLN A 616 9.73 9.47 7.10
CA GLN A 616 8.43 8.85 7.22
C GLN A 616 7.66 8.84 5.88
N PHE A 617 7.56 9.99 5.20
CA PHE A 617 6.95 10.11 3.89
C PHE A 617 7.66 9.26 2.82
N SER A 618 9.00 9.24 2.83
CA SER A 618 9.78 8.43 1.88
C SER A 618 9.49 6.94 2.02
N ASN A 619 9.36 6.45 3.25
CA ASN A 619 8.98 5.07 3.53
C ASN A 619 7.52 4.78 3.14
N LEU A 620 6.63 5.75 3.33
CA LEU A 620 5.24 5.66 2.88
C LEU A 620 5.19 5.45 1.36
N MET A 621 5.94 6.24 0.57
CA MET A 621 6.01 6.06 -0.88
C MET A 621 6.47 4.65 -1.29
N LYS A 622 7.50 4.09 -0.63
CA LYS A 622 7.95 2.71 -0.88
C LYS A 622 6.85 1.68 -0.58
N GLN A 623 6.16 1.83 0.55
CA GLN A 623 5.06 0.94 0.95
C GLN A 623 3.92 0.96 -0.08
N TRP A 624 3.46 2.14 -0.49
CA TRP A 624 2.39 2.28 -1.48
C TRP A 624 2.79 1.74 -2.86
N ASN A 625 3.99 2.08 -3.32
CA ASN A 625 4.53 1.61 -4.59
C ASN A 625 4.53 0.07 -4.68
N TYR A 626 4.95 -0.62 -3.62
CA TYR A 626 4.95 -2.08 -3.60
C TYR A 626 3.55 -2.69 -3.58
N TYR A 627 2.61 -2.02 -2.90
CA TYR A 627 1.27 -2.55 -2.66
C TYR A 627 0.29 -2.32 -3.82
N MET A 628 0.41 -1.20 -4.53
CA MET A 628 -0.62 -0.74 -5.47
C MET A 628 -0.15 -0.70 -6.92
N ARG A 629 -1.02 -1.15 -7.84
CA ARG A 629 -0.83 -1.10 -9.30
C ARG A 629 -1.86 -0.18 -9.95
N ASN A 630 -1.42 0.60 -10.94
CA ASN A 630 -2.19 1.68 -11.56
C ASN A 630 -3.38 1.24 -12.44
N ASN A 631 -3.35 0.01 -12.96
CA ASN A 631 -4.40 -0.51 -13.83
C ASN A 631 -5.59 -1.16 -13.08
N GLN A 632 -5.60 -1.12 -11.75
CA GLN A 632 -6.58 -1.87 -10.94
C GLN A 632 -7.51 -0.98 -10.09
N ASN A 633 -7.22 0.32 -9.97
CA ASN A 633 -7.86 1.19 -8.98
C ASN A 633 -7.62 2.67 -9.29
N ASN A 634 -8.31 3.57 -8.58
CA ASN A 634 -8.08 5.00 -8.65
C ASN A 634 -7.64 5.56 -7.30
N LEU A 635 -6.34 5.82 -7.18
CA LEU A 635 -5.76 6.55 -6.07
C LEU A 635 -5.69 8.03 -6.43
N VAL A 636 -6.23 8.86 -5.54
CA VAL A 636 -6.02 10.31 -5.54
C VAL A 636 -5.21 10.63 -4.30
N ILE A 637 -4.14 11.39 -4.45
CA ILE A 637 -3.22 11.71 -3.36
C ILE A 637 -3.39 13.15 -2.91
N GLY A 638 -3.21 13.45 -1.62
CA GLY A 638 -3.40 14.82 -1.17
C GLY A 638 -2.64 15.19 0.08
N ASN A 639 -2.41 16.49 0.19
CA ASN A 639 -1.69 17.13 1.28
C ASN A 639 -2.58 18.12 2.02
N ALA A 640 -2.22 18.37 3.29
CA ALA A 640 -2.96 19.30 4.12
C ALA A 640 -2.43 20.73 4.05
N VAL A 641 -3.33 21.72 4.03
CA VAL A 641 -2.99 23.17 4.14
C VAL A 641 -2.79 23.57 5.60
N ASP A 642 -1.85 22.91 6.26
CA ASP A 642 -1.50 23.12 7.67
C ASP A 642 0.00 22.94 7.85
N THR A 643 0.71 24.01 8.23
CA THR A 643 2.17 23.98 8.32
C THR A 643 2.69 22.97 9.33
N ARG A 644 1.88 22.61 10.34
CA ARG A 644 2.27 21.65 11.38
C ARG A 644 2.27 20.20 10.88
N PHE A 645 1.60 19.94 9.76
CA PHE A 645 1.50 18.60 9.17
C PHE A 645 2.50 18.38 8.02
N LEU A 646 3.27 19.41 7.69
CA LEU A 646 4.22 19.47 6.59
C LEU A 646 5.63 19.69 7.14
N ASP A 647 6.08 18.73 7.94
CA ASP A 647 7.45 18.72 8.45
C ASP A 647 8.46 18.67 7.30
N SER A 648 9.42 19.60 7.32
CA SER A 648 10.32 19.88 6.20
C SER A 648 11.76 20.02 6.70
N LEU A 649 12.71 19.40 6.00
CA LEU A 649 14.14 19.50 6.30
C LEU A 649 14.66 20.95 6.29
N HIS A 650 14.00 21.84 5.55
CA HIS A 650 14.38 23.26 5.42
C HIS A 650 13.41 24.19 6.14
N GLY A 651 12.41 23.65 6.84
CA GLY A 651 11.41 24.44 7.56
C GLY A 651 10.49 25.26 6.66
N ILE A 652 10.27 24.85 5.40
CA ILE A 652 9.42 25.57 4.44
C ILE A 652 8.24 24.70 3.99
N PRO A 653 7.09 24.79 4.69
CA PRO A 653 5.93 23.95 4.41
C PRO A 653 5.37 24.04 2.99
N ALA A 654 5.49 25.20 2.33
CA ALA A 654 5.02 25.39 0.95
C ALA A 654 5.75 24.46 -0.03
N LEU A 655 7.09 24.40 0.06
CA LEU A 655 7.90 23.51 -0.78
C LEU A 655 7.69 22.04 -0.41
N GLU A 656 7.51 21.76 0.88
CA GLU A 656 7.22 20.40 1.34
C GLU A 656 5.88 19.90 0.80
N TYR A 657 4.84 20.75 0.74
CA TYR A 657 3.56 20.43 0.13
C TYR A 657 3.73 20.05 -1.35
N VAL A 658 4.45 20.86 -2.12
CA VAL A 658 4.70 20.62 -3.55
C VAL A 658 5.48 19.33 -3.74
N TYR A 659 6.57 19.15 -2.99
CA TYR A 659 7.39 17.94 -3.04
C TYR A 659 6.56 16.68 -2.76
N ARG A 660 5.81 16.66 -1.65
CA ARG A 660 5.02 15.48 -1.26
C ARG A 660 3.93 15.18 -2.27
N THR A 661 3.35 16.20 -2.89
CA THR A 661 2.35 16.03 -3.94
C THR A 661 2.99 15.44 -5.19
N LYS A 662 4.12 15.99 -5.64
CA LYS A 662 4.90 15.52 -6.80
C LYS A 662 5.37 14.08 -6.66
N GLU A 663 6.06 13.79 -5.56
CA GLU A 663 6.49 12.44 -5.23
C GLU A 663 5.29 11.50 -5.05
N GLY A 664 4.24 11.98 -4.39
CA GLY A 664 2.98 11.27 -4.19
C GLY A 664 2.41 10.77 -5.51
N TYR A 665 2.12 11.66 -6.46
CA TYR A 665 1.50 11.22 -7.70
C TYR A 665 2.44 10.42 -8.61
N ARG A 666 3.76 10.61 -8.51
CA ARG A 666 4.75 9.83 -9.29
C ARG A 666 5.00 8.43 -8.73
N LYS A 667 4.94 8.24 -7.41
CA LYS A 667 5.42 7.01 -6.74
C LYS A 667 4.34 6.20 -6.02
N ILE A 668 3.11 6.70 -5.85
CA ILE A 668 2.05 5.96 -5.14
C ILE A 668 1.75 4.59 -5.79
N TYR A 669 1.95 4.48 -7.10
CA TYR A 669 1.85 3.23 -7.84
C TYR A 669 3.20 2.67 -8.21
N ARG A 670 3.29 1.34 -8.30
CA ARG A 670 4.43 0.65 -8.90
C ARG A 670 4.75 1.12 -10.32
N SER A 671 3.72 1.47 -11.10
CA SER A 671 3.84 1.79 -12.52
C SER A 671 2.86 2.89 -12.93
N GLY A 672 3.37 4.04 -13.36
CA GLY A 672 2.57 5.19 -13.81
C GLY A 672 2.04 6.08 -12.68
N LEU A 673 1.29 7.12 -13.07
CA LEU A 673 0.92 8.21 -12.18
C LEU A 673 -0.40 7.96 -11.42
N ALA A 674 -0.57 8.63 -10.28
CA ALA A 674 -1.85 8.73 -9.58
C ALA A 674 -2.96 9.25 -10.51
N LYS A 675 -4.22 8.96 -10.16
CA LYS A 675 -5.38 9.33 -10.98
C LYS A 675 -5.92 10.73 -10.69
N GLY A 676 -5.44 11.37 -9.64
CA GLY A 676 -5.75 12.76 -9.31
C GLY A 676 -5.01 13.22 -8.07
N ILE A 677 -5.20 14.49 -7.73
CA ILE A 677 -4.70 15.07 -6.48
C ILE A 677 -5.78 15.84 -5.71
N PHE A 678 -5.60 16.02 -4.40
CA PHE A 678 -6.51 16.84 -3.59
C PHE A 678 -5.80 17.75 -2.58
N ALA A 679 -6.44 18.87 -2.24
CA ALA A 679 -6.07 19.75 -1.13
C ALA A 679 -7.00 19.57 0.08
N HIS A 680 -6.43 19.40 1.27
CA HIS A 680 -7.19 19.23 2.51
C HIS A 680 -6.82 20.29 3.57
N ASP A 681 -7.66 21.24 3.93
CA ASP A 681 -8.98 21.55 3.44
C ASP A 681 -9.11 23.08 3.37
N LEU A 682 -10.02 23.57 2.54
CA LEU A 682 -10.25 25.00 2.31
C LEU A 682 -10.65 25.75 3.59
N SER A 683 -11.33 25.08 4.52
CA SER A 683 -11.74 25.70 5.78
C SER A 683 -10.55 26.08 6.65
N ARG A 684 -9.47 25.28 6.62
CA ARG A 684 -8.22 25.60 7.30
C ARG A 684 -7.53 26.79 6.68
N ALA A 685 -7.41 26.82 5.35
CA ALA A 685 -6.81 27.95 4.64
C ALA A 685 -7.54 29.27 4.96
N LEU A 686 -8.87 29.25 5.03
CA LEU A 686 -9.69 30.44 5.30
C LEU A 686 -9.66 30.86 6.78
N TRP A 687 -9.83 29.91 7.71
CA TRP A 687 -10.22 30.26 9.09
C TRP A 687 -9.30 29.72 10.18
N SER A 688 -8.37 28.82 9.88
CA SER A 688 -7.47 28.28 10.90
C SER A 688 -6.38 29.28 11.25
N SER A 689 -6.09 29.47 12.54
CA SER A 689 -4.91 30.20 13.01
C SER A 689 -3.60 29.43 12.76
N LYS A 690 -3.70 28.14 12.44
CA LYS A 690 -2.56 27.22 12.26
C LYS A 690 -2.12 27.07 10.80
N ARG A 691 -2.77 27.79 9.88
CA ARG A 691 -2.52 27.70 8.44
C ARG A 691 -1.12 28.17 8.02
N GLY A 692 -0.47 29.05 8.77
CA GLY A 692 0.86 29.61 8.49
C GLY A 692 0.95 30.56 7.28
N TYR A 693 0.21 30.29 6.20
CA TYR A 693 0.14 31.12 4.99
C TYR A 693 -1.29 31.64 4.76
N HIS A 694 -1.40 32.72 3.98
CA HIS A 694 -2.69 33.25 3.54
C HIS A 694 -3.40 32.27 2.58
N VAL A 695 -4.74 32.34 2.49
CA VAL A 695 -5.51 31.45 1.60
C VAL A 695 -5.08 31.57 0.14
N SER A 696 -4.76 32.78 -0.34
CA SER A 696 -4.27 32.98 -1.71
C SER A 696 -2.92 32.32 -1.98
N GLU A 697 -2.04 32.26 -0.98
CA GLU A 697 -0.77 31.56 -1.08
C GLU A 697 -0.97 30.03 -1.11
N TRP A 698 -1.86 29.50 -0.26
CA TRP A 698 -2.24 28.09 -0.30
C TRP A 698 -2.91 27.69 -1.62
N ALA A 699 -3.76 28.56 -2.16
CA ALA A 699 -4.41 28.36 -3.45
C ALA A 699 -3.37 28.33 -4.59
N LEU A 700 -2.38 29.23 -4.56
CA LEU A 700 -1.26 29.24 -5.51
C LEU A 700 -0.39 27.97 -5.40
N ILE A 701 -0.08 27.51 -4.18
CA ILE A 701 0.69 26.27 -3.95
C ILE A 701 -0.06 25.04 -4.50
N HIS A 702 -1.37 24.94 -4.22
CA HIS A 702 -2.19 23.85 -4.71
C HIS A 702 -2.36 23.92 -6.24
N GLY A 703 -2.69 25.09 -6.78
CA GLY A 703 -2.80 25.31 -8.22
C GLY A 703 -1.51 24.96 -8.95
N HIS A 704 -0.34 25.29 -8.38
CA HIS A 704 0.97 24.90 -8.92
C HIS A 704 1.13 23.37 -8.95
N SER A 705 0.78 22.70 -7.85
CA SER A 705 0.85 21.24 -7.77
C SER A 705 -0.10 20.56 -8.76
N LEU A 706 -1.32 21.10 -8.95
CA LEU A 706 -2.31 20.58 -9.87
C LEU A 706 -1.92 20.79 -11.33
N SER A 707 -1.44 21.98 -11.67
CA SER A 707 -0.98 22.28 -13.03
C SER A 707 0.27 21.49 -13.42
N ALA A 708 1.23 21.31 -12.51
CA ALA A 708 2.37 20.42 -12.73
C ALA A 708 1.92 18.96 -12.95
N TYR A 709 1.00 18.45 -12.12
CA TYR A 709 0.40 17.12 -12.32
C TYR A 709 -0.29 17.01 -13.69
N ARG A 710 -1.13 18.00 -14.04
CA ARG A 710 -1.83 18.07 -15.33
C ARG A 710 -0.87 18.16 -16.51
N HIS A 711 0.27 18.82 -16.35
CA HIS A 711 1.32 18.82 -17.37
C HIS A 711 1.90 17.41 -17.55
N GLU A 712 2.28 16.73 -16.47
CA GLU A 712 2.87 15.38 -16.54
C GLU A 712 1.92 14.32 -17.07
N VAL A 713 0.61 14.44 -16.79
CA VAL A 713 -0.37 13.56 -17.43
C VAL A 713 -0.66 14.00 -18.87
N GLY A 714 -0.25 15.19 -19.33
CA GLY A 714 -0.48 15.66 -20.70
C GLY A 714 -1.86 16.28 -20.93
N VAL A 715 -2.41 16.94 -19.91
CA VAL A 715 -3.60 17.82 -20.00
C VAL A 715 -3.17 19.25 -20.33
N ILE A 716 -2.04 19.72 -19.79
CA ILE A 716 -1.49 21.05 -20.09
C ILE A 716 -0.20 20.89 -20.91
N PRO A 717 -0.14 21.44 -22.15
CA PRO A 717 1.00 21.27 -23.05
C PRO A 717 2.12 22.29 -22.83
N TYR A 718 2.21 22.93 -21.67
CA TYR A 718 3.26 23.90 -21.37
C TYR A 718 3.61 23.88 -19.89
N GLU A 719 4.81 24.34 -19.60
CA GLU A 719 5.31 24.57 -18.25
C GLU A 719 5.80 26.01 -18.12
N ALA A 720 5.84 26.52 -16.89
CA ALA A 720 6.33 27.85 -16.58
C ALA A 720 7.08 27.86 -15.25
N GLU A 721 8.10 28.72 -15.16
CA GLU A 721 8.94 28.89 -13.98
C GLU A 721 9.26 30.38 -13.74
N ILE A 722 9.55 30.72 -12.47
CA ILE A 722 10.03 32.06 -12.08
C ILE A 722 11.43 31.93 -11.49
N THR A 723 12.34 32.76 -11.97
CA THR A 723 13.66 32.98 -11.36
C THR A 723 13.82 34.45 -10.98
N PHE A 724 14.55 34.70 -9.89
CA PHE A 724 14.94 36.05 -9.50
C PHE A 724 16.38 36.34 -9.93
N ASN A 725 16.65 37.59 -10.28
CA ASN A 725 18.02 38.09 -10.38
C ASN A 725 18.59 38.31 -8.97
N GLU A 726 19.90 38.53 -8.88
CA GLU A 726 20.61 38.74 -7.60
C GLU A 726 20.01 39.87 -6.75
N ASP A 727 19.40 40.88 -7.39
CA ASP A 727 18.75 42.02 -6.73
C ASP A 727 17.48 41.66 -5.94
N ASN A 728 16.92 40.46 -6.14
CA ASN A 728 15.64 39.99 -5.59
C ASN A 728 14.48 40.97 -5.80
N LYS A 729 14.53 41.79 -6.85
CA LYS A 729 13.52 42.79 -7.23
C LYS A 729 13.09 42.62 -8.68
N THR A 730 14.04 42.23 -9.53
CA THR A 730 13.81 41.91 -10.93
C THR A 730 13.88 40.41 -11.09
N GLY A 731 12.99 39.85 -11.89
CA GLY A 731 12.98 38.42 -12.16
C GLY A 731 12.57 38.11 -13.59
N LYS A 732 12.60 36.83 -13.90
CA LYS A 732 12.33 36.27 -15.21
C LYS A 732 11.29 35.17 -15.10
N ILE A 733 10.29 35.24 -15.98
CA ILE A 733 9.33 34.17 -16.21
C ILE A 733 9.74 33.47 -17.50
N THR A 734 9.97 32.17 -17.41
CA THR A 734 10.23 31.32 -18.58
C THR A 734 9.01 30.45 -18.81
N ILE A 735 8.51 30.41 -20.05
CA ILE A 735 7.42 29.52 -20.46
C ILE A 735 7.88 28.67 -21.63
N THR A 736 7.66 27.37 -21.49
CA THR A 736 8.06 26.38 -22.48
C THR A 736 6.83 25.68 -23.03
N ASN A 737 6.59 25.78 -24.33
CA ASN A 737 5.61 24.95 -25.02
C ASN A 737 6.20 23.54 -25.20
N THR A 738 5.59 22.55 -24.58
CA THR A 738 6.06 21.15 -24.64
C THR A 738 5.40 20.34 -25.75
N SER A 739 4.44 20.92 -26.48
CA SER A 739 3.73 20.23 -27.57
C SER A 739 4.35 20.44 -28.94
N ALA A 740 3.84 19.69 -29.92
CA ALA A 740 4.18 19.84 -31.34
C ALA A 740 3.33 20.92 -32.06
N GLN A 741 2.45 21.61 -31.34
CA GLN A 741 1.54 22.61 -31.91
C GLN A 741 1.82 23.99 -31.34
N ALA A 742 1.52 25.05 -32.08
CA ALA A 742 1.63 26.40 -31.56
C ALA A 742 0.49 26.71 -30.58
N LEU A 743 0.81 27.35 -29.47
CA LEU A 743 -0.13 27.87 -28.48
C LEU A 743 -0.42 29.33 -28.80
N LYS A 744 -1.70 29.71 -28.84
CA LYS A 744 -2.16 31.07 -29.17
C LYS A 744 -2.90 31.68 -28.00
N ASP A 745 -2.99 33.01 -28.01
CA ASP A 745 -3.71 33.80 -27.01
C ASP A 745 -3.29 33.49 -25.56
N MET A 746 -2.00 33.18 -25.37
CA MET A 746 -1.43 32.95 -24.04
C MET A 746 -1.38 34.27 -23.28
N LYS A 747 -1.70 34.23 -21.99
CA LYS A 747 -1.56 35.37 -21.06
C LYS A 747 -0.85 34.92 -19.79
N ILE A 748 -0.09 35.84 -19.18
CA ILE A 748 0.51 35.66 -17.85
C ILE A 748 -0.16 36.67 -16.93
N THR A 749 -0.62 36.21 -15.77
CA THR A 749 -1.26 37.06 -14.78
C THR A 749 -0.61 36.88 -13.42
N PHE A 750 -0.32 37.99 -12.75
CA PHE A 750 0.14 37.99 -11.37
C PHE A 750 -0.93 37.44 -10.42
N SER A 751 -0.50 36.54 -9.53
CA SER A 751 -1.36 36.00 -8.49
C SER A 751 -1.22 36.85 -7.22
N PRO A 752 -2.25 37.61 -6.80
CA PRO A 752 -2.14 38.48 -5.63
C PRO A 752 -1.92 37.68 -4.34
N THR A 753 -0.76 37.90 -3.71
CA THR A 753 -0.44 37.42 -2.36
C THR A 753 -0.25 38.62 -1.44
N PRO A 754 -0.55 38.52 -0.13
CA PRO A 754 -0.35 39.64 0.79
C PRO A 754 1.12 40.02 0.97
N SER A 755 2.04 39.14 0.56
CA SER A 755 3.47 39.32 0.76
C SER A 755 4.16 40.08 -0.36
N TRP A 756 3.57 40.13 -1.56
CA TRP A 756 4.20 40.73 -2.73
C TRP A 756 3.29 41.71 -3.45
N GLN A 757 3.91 42.80 -3.92
CA GLN A 757 3.30 43.76 -4.81
C GLN A 757 4.05 43.73 -6.14
N GLN A 758 3.29 43.62 -7.22
CA GLN A 758 3.80 43.80 -8.56
C GLN A 758 4.04 45.29 -8.83
N LEU A 759 5.21 45.63 -9.39
CA LEU A 759 5.62 47.01 -9.63
C LEU A 759 5.56 47.41 -11.10
N ASP A 760 5.97 46.51 -11.99
CA ASP A 760 6.10 46.80 -13.42
C ASP A 760 6.26 45.49 -14.18
N ASP A 761 5.52 45.34 -15.28
CA ASP A 761 5.54 44.15 -16.12
C ASP A 761 5.86 44.54 -17.55
N ASN A 762 7.01 44.12 -18.05
CA ASN A 762 7.25 44.03 -19.48
C ASN A 762 6.63 42.72 -20.04
N ILE A 763 5.44 42.38 -19.55
CA ILE A 763 4.69 41.19 -19.95
C ILE A 763 3.58 41.66 -20.90
N PRO A 764 3.55 41.18 -22.16
CA PRO A 764 2.49 41.56 -23.08
C PRO A 764 1.14 40.97 -22.63
N ASP A 765 0.05 41.70 -22.85
CA ASP A 765 -1.31 41.26 -22.52
C ASP A 765 -1.66 39.88 -23.10
N LYS A 766 -1.15 39.61 -24.31
CA LYS A 766 -1.25 38.34 -25.01
C LYS A 766 0.00 38.03 -25.82
N PHE A 767 0.32 36.75 -25.96
CA PHE A 767 1.38 36.26 -26.84
C PHE A 767 1.03 34.88 -27.41
N SER A 768 1.88 34.40 -28.32
CA SER A 768 1.85 33.03 -28.82
C SER A 768 3.20 32.36 -28.59
N LEU A 769 3.18 31.03 -28.55
CA LEU A 769 4.35 30.17 -28.50
C LEU A 769 4.29 29.20 -29.68
N ALA A 770 5.26 29.24 -30.58
CA ALA A 770 5.46 28.21 -31.58
C ALA A 770 5.68 26.84 -30.91
N ALA A 771 5.54 25.77 -31.70
CA ALA A 771 5.80 24.42 -31.24
C ALA A 771 7.22 24.34 -30.65
N LYS A 772 7.36 23.78 -29.45
CA LYS A 772 8.64 23.66 -28.74
C LYS A 772 9.35 24.98 -28.41
N GLU A 773 8.68 26.13 -28.58
CA GLU A 773 9.26 27.43 -28.25
C GLU A 773 9.41 27.60 -26.73
N VAL A 774 10.53 28.21 -26.34
CA VAL A 774 10.77 28.75 -24.99
C VAL A 774 10.77 30.26 -25.10
N LYS A 775 9.98 30.92 -24.26
CA LYS A 775 9.87 32.38 -24.23
C LYS A 775 10.05 32.92 -22.83
N GLU A 776 10.62 34.11 -22.76
CA GLU A 776 11.08 34.70 -21.52
C GLU A 776 10.53 36.12 -21.37
N PHE A 777 10.09 36.44 -20.15
CA PHE A 777 9.53 37.73 -19.80
C PHE A 777 10.17 38.27 -18.54
N VAL A 778 10.44 39.57 -18.50
CA VAL A 778 11.05 40.23 -17.34
C VAL A 778 9.97 40.94 -16.55
N PHE A 779 10.00 40.79 -15.22
CA PHE A 779 9.08 41.47 -14.31
C PHE A 779 9.83 42.16 -13.17
N LYS A 780 9.15 43.10 -12.51
CA LYS A 780 9.60 43.70 -11.25
C LYS A 780 8.54 43.52 -10.17
N ALA A 781 8.99 43.07 -9.00
CA ALA A 781 8.14 42.91 -7.83
C ALA A 781 8.87 43.39 -6.57
N GLN A 782 8.09 43.80 -5.57
CA GLN A 782 8.61 44.14 -4.25
C GLN A 782 7.84 43.43 -3.15
N LEU A 783 8.53 43.13 -2.05
CA LEU A 783 7.84 42.70 -0.84
C LEU A 783 6.97 43.82 -0.30
N ALA A 784 5.78 43.46 0.16
CA ALA A 784 4.94 44.39 0.91
C ALA A 784 5.68 44.83 2.20
N PRO A 785 5.53 46.09 2.65
CA PRO A 785 6.27 46.64 3.79
C PRO A 785 6.19 45.81 5.09
N ASN A 786 5.11 45.05 5.26
CA ASN A 786 4.83 44.25 6.46
C ASN A 786 5.04 42.74 6.24
N ALA A 787 5.59 42.31 5.10
CA ALA A 787 5.79 40.91 4.79
C ALA A 787 7.02 40.34 5.51
N ALA A 788 6.85 39.22 6.21
CA ALA A 788 7.98 38.45 6.73
C ALA A 788 8.78 37.86 5.54
N SER A 789 10.02 38.34 5.35
CA SER A 789 10.78 38.14 4.10
C SER A 789 11.21 36.69 3.80
N LYS A 790 11.31 35.82 4.82
CA LYS A 790 11.93 34.49 4.68
C LYS A 790 11.05 33.43 4.00
N ASN A 791 9.72 33.61 3.96
CA ASN A 791 8.77 32.62 3.41
C ASN A 791 7.73 33.26 2.48
N ALA A 792 7.95 34.49 2.01
CA ALA A 792 6.99 35.20 1.19
C ALA A 792 6.86 34.57 -0.21
N ILE A 793 5.64 34.20 -0.61
CA ILE A 793 5.38 33.53 -1.89
C ILE A 793 5.00 34.56 -2.96
N LEU A 794 5.80 34.60 -4.02
CA LEU A 794 5.50 35.33 -5.26
C LEU A 794 5.01 34.31 -6.28
N GLY A 795 3.88 34.57 -6.95
CA GLY A 795 3.49 33.69 -8.05
C GLY A 795 2.63 34.33 -9.11
N TYR A 796 2.48 33.56 -10.16
CA TYR A 796 1.78 33.90 -11.39
C TYR A 796 1.00 32.67 -11.86
N TYR A 797 0.12 32.89 -12.82
CA TYR A 797 -0.39 31.81 -13.64
C TYR A 797 -0.38 32.20 -15.11
N ALA A 798 -0.21 31.21 -15.97
CA ALA A 798 -0.28 31.34 -17.40
C ALA A 798 -1.52 30.61 -17.92
N ASP A 799 -2.35 31.28 -18.70
CA ASP A 799 -3.60 30.76 -19.21
C ASP A 799 -3.71 30.88 -20.73
N SER A 800 -4.48 29.95 -21.29
CA SER A 800 -4.84 29.91 -22.71
C SER A 800 -6.33 29.58 -22.79
N PRO A 801 -7.09 30.11 -23.76
CA PRO A 801 -8.48 29.73 -23.97
C PRO A 801 -8.70 28.22 -24.19
N GLN A 802 -7.64 27.48 -24.54
CA GLN A 802 -7.70 26.06 -24.89
C GLN A 802 -7.32 25.13 -23.72
N PHE A 803 -6.68 25.64 -22.67
CA PHE A 803 -6.08 24.81 -21.62
C PHE A 803 -6.29 25.41 -20.23
N PRO A 804 -6.38 24.58 -19.18
CA PRO A 804 -6.42 25.07 -17.80
C PRO A 804 -5.20 25.92 -17.46
N LYS A 805 -5.35 26.82 -16.48
CA LYS A 805 -4.26 27.66 -15.99
C LYS A 805 -3.06 26.81 -15.52
N TYR A 806 -1.85 27.26 -15.85
CA TYR A 806 -0.61 26.73 -15.27
C TYR A 806 -0.09 27.70 -14.22
N PHE A 807 -0.05 27.26 -12.96
CA PHE A 807 0.40 28.07 -11.83
C PHE A 807 1.87 27.82 -11.55
N PHE A 808 2.58 28.88 -11.20
CA PHE A 808 4.00 28.79 -10.89
C PHE A 808 4.35 29.87 -9.88
N PHE A 809 5.20 29.51 -8.93
CA PHE A 809 5.58 30.39 -7.84
C PHE A 809 7.05 30.22 -7.50
N THR A 810 7.57 31.22 -6.81
CA THR A 810 8.89 31.20 -6.21
C THR A 810 8.82 31.85 -4.83
N MET A 811 9.90 31.74 -4.08
CA MET A 811 10.07 32.43 -2.81
C MET A 811 11.36 33.21 -2.87
N ARG A 812 11.44 34.28 -2.07
CA ARG A 812 12.66 35.09 -2.02
C ARG A 812 13.85 34.23 -1.59
N GLN A 813 14.89 34.21 -2.42
CA GLN A 813 16.07 33.40 -2.16
C GLN A 813 16.83 33.98 -0.96
N THR A 814 17.01 33.16 0.08
CA THR A 814 18.00 33.45 1.13
C THR A 814 19.19 32.49 1.08
N SER A 815 19.20 31.50 0.18
CA SER A 815 20.31 30.55 0.00
C SER A 815 20.31 29.85 -1.37
N PRO A 816 21.46 29.75 -2.08
CA PRO A 816 21.63 28.95 -3.29
C PRO A 816 21.28 27.45 -3.13
N LYS A 817 21.44 26.87 -1.92
CA LYS A 817 21.07 25.47 -1.65
C LYS A 817 19.57 25.19 -1.83
N LEU A 818 18.72 26.21 -1.67
CA LEU A 818 17.28 26.10 -1.86
C LEU A 818 16.89 26.00 -3.35
N GLN A 819 17.76 26.49 -4.24
CA GLN A 819 17.51 26.55 -5.69
C GLN A 819 17.53 25.15 -6.33
N GLN A 820 18.42 24.26 -5.86
CA GLN A 820 18.45 22.85 -6.28
C GLN A 820 17.14 22.10 -5.98
N PHE A 821 16.39 22.51 -4.95
CA PHE A 821 15.11 21.89 -4.61
C PHE A 821 13.96 22.34 -5.53
N LEU A 822 14.03 23.58 -6.03
CA LEU A 822 13.06 24.13 -6.98
C LEU A 822 13.29 23.62 -8.41
N THR A 823 14.53 23.28 -8.77
CA THR A 823 14.90 22.75 -10.09
C THR A 823 14.93 21.22 -10.17
N TYR A 824 14.40 20.50 -9.17
CA TYR A 824 14.25 19.03 -9.22
C TYR A 824 13.28 18.65 -10.36
N LYS A 825 13.82 18.50 -11.58
CA LYS A 825 13.14 17.97 -12.75
C LYS A 825 12.82 16.49 -12.52
#